data_AF-A0A936J4D8-F1
#
_entry.id   AF-A0A936J4D8-F1
#
_cell.length_a   1.000
_cell.length_b   1.000
_cell.length_c   1.000
_cell.angle_alpha   90.00
_cell.angle_beta   90.00
_cell.angle_gamma   90.00
#
_symmetry.space_group_name_H-M   'P 1'
#
loop_
_entity.id
_entity.type
_entity.pdbx_description
1 polymer ?
#
loop_
_entity_poly.entity_id
_entity_poly.type
_entity_poly.pdbx_seq_one_letter_code
_entity_poly.pdbx_strand_id
1 'polypeptide(L)'
;MNVNLKSLVGRLNDVSRNALEGAAGLCLSRTNYDVEIEHILAKLLEQDDTDLHKICSHYEVNIDRLTKDVSVALDRLKSGNSRTPGLSDRIPRWIQDAWLLASVDFGAARVRSGHLLLALLANESFARIAREISKEFSHISLESLQTNLPDITADSAEARDAVALGETSGVSGGAPVASGVPGKTKALDQYTEDLTAKAAAGKIDPVLGRDFEVRQIVDILTRRRQNNPILTGEAGVGKTAVVEGFALRISQGDVPDPLKNVSVRSLDLGLLQAGAGIKGEFEQRLKGVIDEVKASPQPIIMFIDEAHTMIGAGGAAGQNDAANLLKPALARGELRTIAATTWAEYKKYFEKDAALARRFQVVKIEEPDEPKAIAMMRGIADKMEGHHNVRILDEAIVECVKLSHRYITGRQLPDKSVSVLDTACAKVAIGQGATPASVEDATRRIQNLTSEIDSLEREMVTGAEHEDRLTELKASRAETEDELAKLTEQWNKEKELVEQIRNIRTKLEMSRHEGKLADLVAASGDASSSASAAAATAETDSTVGDETGGAAAATAPEATKPIDTEFLKGELKRLNAELKDVQGENPLMQPVVTGQSVAEVISGWTGIPIGKMVADEINAVLNLSSTLRERVLGQDHALEAISQRIRTARAGLTDPKRPIGVFLLVGTSGVGKTETALALAESLYGGERNLISINMSEYQEAHTVSSLKGSPPGYVGYGEGGVLTEAVRKKPYSVVLLDEVEKAHPDVMELFFQVFDKGVLEDGEGREIDFKNCIILLTSNVGTDTIMKLCADPDTMPDPDGIVEAIKPELNAAFKPALLGRLVTVPYYPISDEIMRLIIRLQLGKIKNRIADNHGAQFSYDESVIETVAKRCTDVDSGARNVYNILTGTLLPEMSGEVLSRMASGEGLKRVHVSIGEGESFTYEIT
;
A
#
# COMPACT_ATOMS: atom_id res chain seq x y z
N MET A 1 25.22 23.50 -11.74
CA MET A 1 23.95 22.95 -12.23
C MET A 1 24.11 21.45 -12.35
N ASN A 2 23.57 20.67 -11.43
CA ASN A 2 23.45 19.21 -11.64
C ASN A 2 22.06 18.97 -12.21
N VAL A 3 21.95 18.95 -13.54
CA VAL A 3 20.73 18.52 -14.25
C VAL A 3 20.52 17.04 -13.95
N ASN A 4 19.30 16.64 -13.62
CA ASN A 4 18.99 15.25 -13.30
C ASN A 4 19.19 14.36 -14.55
N LEU A 5 20.22 13.52 -14.52
CA LEU A 5 20.62 12.63 -15.63
C LEU A 5 19.46 11.77 -16.14
N LYS A 6 18.60 11.25 -15.24
CA LYS A 6 17.45 10.41 -15.61
C LYS A 6 16.46 11.18 -16.49
N SER A 7 16.29 12.48 -16.25
CA SER A 7 15.43 13.33 -17.06
C SER A 7 16.01 13.62 -18.44
N LEU A 8 17.33 13.77 -18.57
CA LEU A 8 18.01 13.98 -19.86
C LEU A 8 17.97 12.73 -20.72
N VAL A 9 18.24 11.56 -20.14
CA VAL A 9 18.16 10.26 -20.85
C VAL A 9 16.72 9.96 -21.30
N GLY A 10 15.72 10.38 -20.53
CA GLY A 10 14.30 10.29 -20.92
C GLY A 10 13.92 11.12 -22.15
N ARG A 11 14.72 12.14 -22.51
CA ARG A 11 14.50 12.97 -23.71
C ARG A 11 15.11 12.38 -24.98
N LEU A 12 15.96 11.37 -24.88
CA LEU A 12 16.50 10.65 -26.05
C LEU A 12 15.40 9.76 -26.67
N ASN A 13 15.41 9.66 -28.00
CA ASN A 13 14.66 8.62 -28.70
C ASN A 13 15.23 7.23 -28.40
N ASP A 14 14.48 6.18 -28.75
CA ASP A 14 14.84 4.81 -28.34
C ASP A 14 16.16 4.36 -29.00
N VAL A 15 16.45 4.80 -30.23
CA VAL A 15 17.75 4.61 -30.92
C VAL A 15 18.91 5.19 -30.10
N SER A 16 18.84 6.47 -29.75
CA SER A 16 19.91 7.15 -29.00
C SER A 16 20.02 6.66 -27.55
N ARG A 17 18.90 6.25 -26.94
CA ARG A 17 18.89 5.64 -25.59
C ARG A 17 19.56 4.26 -25.61
N ASN A 18 19.20 3.40 -26.55
CA ASN A 18 19.82 2.09 -26.72
C ASN A 18 21.31 2.22 -27.02
N ALA A 19 21.72 3.22 -27.81
CA ALA A 19 23.13 3.49 -28.05
C ALA A 19 23.88 3.93 -26.78
N LEU A 20 23.27 4.74 -25.91
CA LEU A 20 23.84 5.13 -24.61
C LEU A 20 23.97 3.93 -23.66
N GLU A 21 22.95 3.08 -23.58
CA GLU A 21 22.97 1.86 -22.76
C GLU A 21 24.02 0.86 -23.29
N GLY A 22 24.07 0.67 -24.61
CA GLY A 22 25.08 -0.14 -25.28
C GLY A 22 26.51 0.40 -25.10
N ALA A 23 26.66 1.73 -25.01
CA ALA A 23 27.95 2.38 -24.76
C ALA A 23 28.48 2.09 -23.36
N ALA A 24 27.59 2.00 -22.35
CA ALA A 24 27.97 1.57 -21.00
C ALA A 24 28.46 0.12 -20.99
N GLY A 25 27.79 -0.78 -21.73
CA GLY A 25 28.24 -2.17 -21.92
C GLY A 25 29.59 -2.28 -22.66
N LEU A 26 29.81 -1.45 -23.69
CA LEU A 26 31.07 -1.39 -24.43
C LEU A 26 32.23 -0.86 -23.57
N CYS A 27 31.96 0.14 -22.74
CA CYS A 27 32.93 0.68 -21.78
C CYS A 27 33.37 -0.39 -20.77
N LEU A 28 32.41 -1.18 -20.27
CA LEU A 28 32.69 -2.29 -19.35
C LEU A 28 33.52 -3.39 -20.02
N SER A 29 33.18 -3.80 -21.24
CA SER A 29 33.91 -4.88 -21.94
C SER A 29 35.34 -4.48 -22.31
N ARG A 30 35.58 -3.19 -22.58
CA ARG A 30 36.92 -2.63 -22.86
C ARG A 30 37.66 -2.18 -21.60
N THR A 31 37.07 -2.32 -20.41
CA THR A 31 37.64 -1.92 -19.10
C THR A 31 38.03 -0.44 -19.00
N ASN A 32 37.32 0.43 -19.72
CA ASN A 32 37.55 1.88 -19.66
C ASN A 32 37.00 2.47 -18.36
N TYR A 33 37.54 3.62 -17.94
CA TYR A 33 37.19 4.23 -16.65
C TYR A 33 35.80 4.89 -16.64
N ASP A 34 35.51 5.66 -17.69
CA ASP A 34 34.27 6.39 -17.86
C ASP A 34 33.71 6.15 -19.27
N VAL A 35 32.38 6.17 -19.39
CA VAL A 35 31.69 6.20 -20.68
C VAL A 35 31.92 7.58 -21.28
N GLU A 36 32.50 7.60 -22.46
CA GLU A 36 32.84 8.81 -23.22
C GLU A 36 32.06 8.89 -24.54
N ILE A 37 32.12 10.04 -25.22
CA ILE A 37 31.40 10.33 -26.49
C ILE A 37 31.71 9.28 -27.56
N GLU A 38 32.96 8.81 -27.63
CA GLU A 38 33.45 7.78 -28.55
C GLU A 38 32.65 6.48 -28.44
N HIS A 39 32.22 6.10 -27.22
CA HIS A 39 31.46 4.87 -27.00
C HIS A 39 30.05 4.98 -27.57
N ILE A 40 29.41 6.15 -27.41
CA ILE A 40 28.07 6.42 -27.95
C ILE A 40 28.13 6.50 -29.47
N LEU A 41 29.14 7.17 -30.04
CA LEU A 41 29.34 7.23 -31.48
C LEU A 41 29.57 5.84 -32.08
N ALA A 42 30.37 4.98 -31.43
CA ALA A 42 30.56 3.61 -31.88
C ALA A 42 29.24 2.83 -31.95
N LYS A 43 28.38 2.97 -30.94
CA LYS A 43 27.06 2.31 -30.94
C LYS A 43 26.05 2.89 -31.91
N LEU A 44 26.09 4.20 -32.17
CA LEU A 44 25.27 4.82 -33.20
C LEU A 44 25.69 4.41 -34.62
N LEU A 45 26.99 4.17 -34.84
CA LEU A 45 27.53 3.71 -36.12
C LEU A 45 27.28 2.21 -36.39
N GLU A 46 27.02 1.40 -35.35
CA GLU A 46 26.62 0.00 -35.49
C GLU A 46 25.17 -0.16 -36.01
N GLN A 47 24.32 0.87 -35.87
CA GLN A 47 22.91 0.82 -36.24
C GLN A 47 22.67 1.39 -37.64
N ASP A 48 22.13 0.55 -38.52
CA ASP A 48 21.74 0.93 -39.87
C ASP A 48 20.49 1.84 -39.88
N ASP A 49 20.34 2.63 -40.95
CA ASP A 49 19.16 3.51 -41.22
C ASP A 49 18.87 4.63 -40.19
N THR A 50 19.90 5.06 -39.44
CA THR A 50 19.84 6.19 -38.48
C THR A 50 20.02 7.56 -39.15
N ASP A 51 19.62 8.65 -38.47
CA ASP A 51 19.86 10.02 -38.94
C ASP A 51 21.36 10.26 -39.19
N LEU A 52 22.24 9.73 -38.32
CA LEU A 52 23.68 9.77 -38.48
C LEU A 52 24.13 9.18 -39.83
N HIS A 53 23.61 8.02 -40.22
CA HIS A 53 23.93 7.38 -41.50
C HIS A 53 23.46 8.20 -42.70
N LYS A 54 22.27 8.81 -42.62
CA LYS A 54 21.76 9.69 -43.68
C LYS A 54 22.61 10.95 -43.83
N ILE A 55 23.01 11.55 -42.71
CA ILE A 55 23.89 12.73 -42.70
C ILE A 55 25.26 12.37 -43.28
N CYS A 56 25.86 11.25 -42.86
CA CYS A 56 27.14 10.80 -43.42
C CYS A 56 27.04 10.54 -44.93
N SER A 57 25.96 9.92 -45.41
CA SER A 57 25.74 9.67 -46.84
C SER A 57 25.58 10.97 -47.64
N HIS A 58 24.88 11.97 -47.09
CA HIS A 58 24.64 13.26 -47.75
C HIS A 58 25.92 14.08 -47.92
N TYR A 59 26.81 14.08 -46.93
CA TYR A 59 28.09 14.80 -46.97
C TYR A 59 29.27 13.96 -47.51
N GLU A 60 28.98 12.81 -48.15
CA GLU A 60 29.98 11.88 -48.71
C GLU A 60 31.04 11.44 -47.68
N VAL A 61 30.66 11.36 -46.40
CA VAL A 61 31.51 10.88 -45.32
C VAL A 61 31.63 9.37 -45.38
N ASN A 62 32.86 8.86 -45.38
CA ASN A 62 33.10 7.42 -45.43
C ASN A 62 32.84 6.77 -44.05
N ILE A 63 31.72 6.07 -43.91
CA ILE A 63 31.28 5.44 -42.66
C ILE A 63 32.25 4.33 -42.21
N ASP A 64 32.82 3.54 -43.12
CA ASP A 64 33.79 2.50 -42.77
C ASP A 64 35.07 3.10 -42.15
N ARG A 65 35.50 4.24 -42.68
CA ARG A 65 36.64 4.98 -42.16
C ARG A 65 36.31 5.65 -40.83
N LEU A 66 35.14 6.26 -40.71
CA LEU A 66 34.67 6.86 -39.47
C LEU A 66 34.58 5.81 -38.35
N THR A 67 34.05 4.62 -38.64
CA THR A 67 33.96 3.49 -37.71
C THR A 67 35.34 3.01 -37.26
N LYS A 68 36.30 2.90 -38.19
CA LYS A 68 37.70 2.58 -37.86
C LYS A 68 38.35 3.65 -36.99
N ASP A 69 38.18 4.92 -37.33
CA ASP A 69 38.74 6.04 -36.59
C ASP A 69 38.18 6.10 -35.15
N VAL A 70 36.87 5.90 -34.98
CA VAL A 70 36.22 5.80 -33.66
C VAL A 70 36.75 4.61 -32.85
N SER A 71 36.93 3.44 -33.48
CA SER A 71 37.54 2.29 -32.80
C SER A 71 38.98 2.56 -32.35
N VAL A 72 39.78 3.24 -33.19
CA VAL A 72 41.15 3.64 -32.84
C VAL A 72 41.15 4.68 -31.72
N ALA A 73 40.18 5.59 -31.69
CA ALA A 73 40.02 6.54 -30.60
C ALA A 73 39.68 5.82 -29.28
N LEU A 74 38.80 4.82 -29.30
CA LEU A 74 38.49 3.97 -28.15
C LEU A 74 39.71 3.20 -27.63
N ASP A 75 40.57 2.69 -28.52
CA ASP A 75 41.80 1.99 -28.13
C ASP A 75 42.82 2.89 -27.40
N ARG A 76 42.73 4.22 -27.58
CA ARG A 76 43.59 5.20 -26.91
C ARG A 76 43.10 5.59 -25.52
N LEU A 77 41.86 5.25 -25.17
CA LEU A 77 41.31 5.55 -23.85
C LEU A 77 42.02 4.70 -22.79
N LYS A 78 42.15 5.25 -21.58
CA LYS A 78 42.76 4.52 -20.46
C LYS A 78 41.91 3.29 -20.12
N SER A 79 42.55 2.14 -19.96
CA SER A 79 41.93 0.85 -19.62
C SER A 79 42.47 0.30 -18.29
N GLY A 80 41.82 -0.74 -17.75
CA GLY A 80 42.19 -1.39 -16.48
C GLY A 80 41.29 -1.04 -15.28
N ASN A 81 40.08 -0.51 -15.52
CA ASN A 81 39.11 -0.29 -14.45
C ASN A 81 38.39 -1.60 -14.06
N SER A 82 38.34 -1.91 -12.77
CA SER A 82 37.62 -3.07 -12.21
C SER A 82 36.27 -2.72 -11.57
N ARG A 83 35.87 -1.44 -11.61
CA ARG A 83 34.59 -0.94 -11.10
C ARG A 83 33.61 -0.68 -12.23
N THR A 84 32.31 -0.59 -11.90
CA THR A 84 31.28 -0.15 -12.84
C THR A 84 31.60 1.27 -13.35
N PRO A 85 31.75 1.48 -14.67
CA PRO A 85 32.15 2.78 -15.22
C PRO A 85 31.05 3.83 -15.02
N GLY A 86 31.45 5.06 -14.69
CA GLY A 86 30.56 6.22 -14.63
C GLY A 86 30.35 6.84 -16.01
N LEU A 87 29.39 7.76 -16.16
CA LEU A 87 29.32 8.62 -17.35
C LEU A 87 30.29 9.79 -17.18
N SER A 88 31.02 10.15 -18.25
CA SER A 88 31.88 11.34 -18.20
C SER A 88 31.04 12.62 -18.05
N ASP A 89 31.62 13.65 -17.41
CA ASP A 89 30.98 14.97 -17.21
C ASP A 89 30.57 15.67 -18.52
N ARG A 90 31.05 15.16 -19.66
CA ARG A 90 30.80 15.69 -21.00
C ARG A 90 29.47 15.21 -21.58
N ILE A 91 29.06 13.97 -21.28
CA ILE A 91 27.83 13.37 -21.85
C ILE A 91 26.57 14.14 -21.44
N PRO A 92 26.34 14.47 -20.16
CA PRO A 92 25.13 15.20 -19.76
C PRO A 92 25.05 16.59 -20.42
N ARG A 93 26.19 17.27 -20.58
CA ARG A 93 26.27 18.57 -21.26
C ARG A 93 25.98 18.44 -22.75
N TRP A 94 26.52 17.41 -23.40
CA TRP A 94 26.28 17.16 -24.82
C TRP A 94 24.80 16.85 -25.10
N ILE A 95 24.15 16.02 -24.28
CA ILE A 95 22.71 15.74 -24.39
C ILE A 95 21.87 17.00 -24.12
N GLN A 96 22.29 17.83 -23.16
CA GLN A 96 21.63 19.10 -22.87
C GLN A 96 21.68 20.07 -24.06
N ASP A 97 22.84 20.21 -24.72
CA ASP A 97 23.00 21.03 -25.92
C ASP A 97 22.17 20.50 -27.08
N ALA A 98 22.14 19.16 -27.26
CA ALA A 98 21.31 18.51 -28.28
C ALA A 98 19.81 18.70 -28.03
N TRP A 99 19.37 18.68 -26.78
CA TRP A 99 17.99 18.97 -26.41
C TRP A 99 17.62 20.43 -26.69
N LEU A 100 18.50 21.38 -26.39
CA LEU A 100 18.27 22.78 -26.68
C LEU A 100 18.07 23.00 -28.18
N LEU A 101 18.94 22.44 -29.03
CA LEU A 101 18.82 22.53 -30.49
C LEU A 101 17.55 21.84 -31.00
N ALA A 102 17.28 20.60 -30.54
CA ALA A 102 16.10 19.84 -30.96
C ALA A 102 14.79 20.57 -30.62
N SER A 103 14.68 21.14 -29.41
CA SER A 103 13.45 21.78 -28.94
C SER A 103 13.24 23.19 -29.47
N VAL A 104 14.31 23.98 -29.60
CA VAL A 104 14.23 25.40 -30.01
C VAL A 104 14.21 25.55 -31.52
N ASP A 105 15.13 24.89 -32.22
CA ASP A 105 15.31 25.11 -33.66
C ASP A 105 14.41 24.19 -34.50
N PHE A 106 14.18 22.95 -34.03
CA PHE A 106 13.44 21.93 -34.78
C PHE A 106 12.06 21.58 -34.19
N GLY A 107 11.73 22.08 -33.00
CA GLY A 107 10.47 21.78 -32.32
C GLY A 107 10.25 20.29 -32.00
N ALA A 108 11.32 19.50 -31.96
CA ALA A 108 11.26 18.06 -31.73
C ALA A 108 11.04 17.74 -30.24
N ALA A 109 10.15 16.78 -29.95
CA ALA A 109 9.83 16.40 -28.57
C ALA A 109 10.85 15.41 -27.97
N ARG A 110 11.65 14.75 -28.83
CA ARG A 110 12.77 13.88 -28.46
C ARG A 110 14.05 14.24 -29.22
N VAL A 111 15.19 14.00 -28.59
CA VAL A 111 16.52 14.12 -29.21
C VAL A 111 16.78 12.86 -30.04
N ARG A 112 17.17 13.06 -31.30
CA ARG A 112 17.50 12.02 -32.28
C ARG A 112 19.01 12.01 -32.55
N SER A 113 19.53 10.98 -33.21
CA SER A 113 20.97 10.89 -33.47
C SER A 113 21.51 12.05 -34.33
N GLY A 114 20.67 12.62 -35.22
CA GLY A 114 21.01 13.81 -35.99
C GLY A 114 21.16 15.07 -35.14
N HIS A 115 20.32 15.22 -34.10
CA HIS A 115 20.41 16.32 -33.15
C HIS A 115 21.65 16.21 -32.25
N LEU A 116 22.03 14.98 -31.86
CA LEU A 116 23.28 14.72 -31.13
C LEU A 116 24.50 15.10 -31.96
N LEU A 117 24.52 14.71 -33.25
CA LEU A 117 25.60 15.07 -34.15
C LEU A 117 25.69 16.59 -34.38
N LEU A 118 24.55 17.26 -34.59
CA LEU A 118 24.52 18.70 -34.75
C LEU A 118 25.08 19.41 -33.51
N ALA A 119 24.69 18.98 -32.30
CA ALA A 119 25.21 19.52 -31.05
C ALA A 119 26.72 19.27 -30.89
N LEU A 120 27.20 18.11 -31.33
CA LEU A 120 28.62 17.75 -31.30
C LEU A 120 29.46 18.70 -32.17
N LEU A 121 28.92 19.13 -33.31
CA LEU A 121 29.60 20.02 -34.26
C LEU A 121 29.39 21.51 -33.95
N ALA A 122 28.25 21.89 -33.36
CA ALA A 122 27.89 23.28 -33.07
C ALA A 122 28.68 23.87 -31.90
N ASN A 123 28.94 23.08 -30.85
CA ASN A 123 29.71 23.54 -29.71
C ASN A 123 31.22 23.44 -30.00
N GLU A 124 31.95 24.56 -29.93
CA GLU A 124 33.37 24.60 -30.28
C GLU A 124 34.22 23.61 -29.47
N SER A 125 33.85 23.34 -28.22
CA SER A 125 34.56 22.38 -27.35
C SER A 125 34.36 20.92 -27.79
N PHE A 126 33.14 20.54 -28.15
CA PHE A 126 32.81 19.21 -28.66
C PHE A 126 33.28 19.00 -30.10
N ALA A 127 33.25 20.04 -30.93
CA ALA A 127 33.70 19.99 -32.31
C ALA A 127 35.22 19.74 -32.42
N ARG A 128 36.02 20.18 -31.42
CA ARG A 128 37.44 19.83 -31.34
C ARG A 128 37.62 18.34 -31.08
N ILE A 129 36.87 17.78 -30.12
CA ILE A 129 36.88 16.35 -29.79
C ILE A 129 36.45 15.51 -30.99
N ALA A 130 35.36 15.89 -31.67
CA ALA A 130 34.90 15.20 -32.88
C ALA A 130 35.99 15.15 -33.96
N ARG A 131 36.68 16.27 -34.23
CA ARG A 131 37.78 16.33 -35.20
C ARG A 131 39.04 15.56 -34.77
N GLU A 132 39.27 15.41 -33.46
CA GLU A 132 40.34 14.56 -32.92
C GLU A 132 40.01 13.08 -33.09
N ILE A 133 38.74 12.69 -32.94
CA ILE A 133 38.26 11.33 -33.16
C ILE A 133 38.38 10.96 -34.64
N SER A 134 37.84 11.78 -35.54
CA SER A 134 37.99 11.57 -36.98
C SER A 134 38.01 12.88 -37.76
N LYS A 135 38.88 12.95 -38.76
CA LYS A 135 38.89 14.07 -39.73
C LYS A 135 37.66 14.07 -40.63
N GLU A 136 36.93 12.97 -40.70
CA GLU A 136 35.74 12.84 -41.54
C GLU A 136 34.62 13.83 -41.14
N PHE A 137 34.52 14.17 -39.84
CA PHE A 137 33.58 15.19 -39.37
C PHE A 137 33.83 16.60 -39.94
N SER A 138 34.99 16.85 -40.57
CA SER A 138 35.27 18.14 -41.24
C SER A 138 34.58 18.29 -42.59
N HIS A 139 34.12 17.19 -43.20
CA HIS A 139 33.36 17.22 -44.45
C HIS A 139 31.91 17.66 -44.24
N ILE A 140 31.41 17.58 -43.00
CA ILE A 140 30.05 18.00 -42.64
C ILE A 140 30.04 19.51 -42.43
N SER A 141 29.33 20.24 -43.29
CA SER A 141 29.18 21.69 -43.13
C SER A 141 28.07 22.02 -42.13
N LEU A 142 28.44 22.66 -41.01
CA LEU A 142 27.53 23.01 -39.92
C LEU A 142 26.33 23.85 -40.40
N GLU A 143 26.59 24.90 -41.18
CA GLU A 143 25.55 25.84 -41.64
C GLU A 143 24.50 25.14 -42.53
N SER A 144 24.95 24.22 -43.40
CA SER A 144 24.06 23.42 -44.24
C SER A 144 23.28 22.40 -43.40
N LEU A 145 23.96 21.74 -42.45
CA LEU A 145 23.33 20.74 -41.59
C LEU A 145 22.24 21.37 -40.71
N GLN A 146 22.50 22.54 -40.12
CA GLN A 146 21.52 23.23 -39.28
C GLN A 146 20.27 23.65 -40.06
N THR A 147 20.43 24.06 -41.32
CA THR A 147 19.33 24.52 -42.16
C THR A 147 18.51 23.35 -42.74
N ASN A 148 19.19 22.29 -43.19
CA ASN A 148 18.56 21.22 -43.98
C ASN A 148 18.43 19.89 -43.21
N LEU A 149 18.64 19.87 -41.88
CA LEU A 149 18.54 18.64 -41.07
C LEU A 149 17.23 17.84 -41.31
N PRO A 150 16.05 18.47 -41.36
CA PRO A 150 14.79 17.74 -41.57
C PRO A 150 14.72 17.07 -42.93
N ASP A 151 15.22 17.73 -43.98
CA ASP A 151 15.20 17.22 -45.36
C ASP A 151 16.21 16.09 -45.54
N ILE A 152 17.40 16.21 -44.95
CA ILE A 152 18.45 15.19 -45.01
C ILE A 152 18.04 13.92 -44.26
N THR A 153 17.30 14.07 -43.16
CA THR A 153 16.92 12.95 -42.26
C THR A 153 15.51 12.41 -42.52
N ALA A 154 14.75 12.94 -43.48
CA ALA A 154 13.35 12.58 -43.71
C ALA A 154 13.11 11.07 -43.94
N ASP A 155 14.06 10.40 -44.59
CA ASP A 155 13.99 8.97 -44.94
C ASP A 155 14.59 8.03 -43.87
N SER A 156 15.00 8.53 -42.71
CA SER A 156 15.55 7.69 -41.64
C SER A 156 14.45 6.95 -40.86
N ALA A 157 14.82 5.84 -40.22
CA ALA A 157 13.94 5.16 -39.28
C ALA A 157 13.51 6.09 -38.13
N GLU A 158 14.42 6.93 -37.64
CA GLU A 158 14.16 7.87 -36.55
C GLU A 158 13.16 8.98 -36.93
N ALA A 159 13.10 9.41 -38.20
CA ALA A 159 12.09 10.34 -38.69
C ALA A 159 10.71 9.68 -38.83
N ARG A 160 10.65 8.42 -39.28
CA ARG A 160 9.40 7.66 -39.36
C ARG A 160 8.80 7.41 -37.97
N ASP A 161 9.63 7.07 -36.99
CA ASP A 161 9.22 6.90 -35.59
C ASP A 161 8.69 8.22 -34.99
N ALA A 162 9.33 9.35 -35.31
CA ALA A 162 8.84 10.67 -34.89
C ALA A 162 7.44 10.96 -35.48
N VAL A 163 7.22 10.68 -36.76
CA VAL A 163 5.90 10.87 -37.40
C VAL A 163 4.84 9.92 -36.82
N ALA A 164 5.19 8.66 -36.53
CA ALA A 164 4.29 7.69 -35.91
C ALA A 164 3.84 8.11 -34.49
N LEU A 165 4.69 8.85 -33.78
CA LEU A 165 4.38 9.47 -32.49
C LEU A 165 3.60 10.79 -32.61
N GLY A 166 3.21 11.20 -33.83
CA GLY A 166 2.44 12.41 -34.09
C GLY A 166 3.28 13.69 -34.18
N GLU A 167 4.60 13.57 -34.36
CA GLU A 167 5.51 14.71 -34.48
C GLU A 167 5.58 15.15 -35.95
N THR A 168 4.83 16.19 -36.33
CA THR A 168 4.90 16.76 -37.69
C THR A 168 6.11 17.67 -37.82
N SER A 169 7.06 17.30 -38.67
CA SER A 169 8.14 18.16 -39.17
C SER A 169 7.61 19.13 -40.24
N GLY A 170 7.92 20.42 -40.12
CA GLY A 170 7.73 21.39 -41.20
C GLY A 170 7.68 22.86 -40.76
N VAL A 171 8.78 23.58 -40.98
CA VAL A 171 8.86 25.05 -40.90
C VAL A 171 8.65 25.64 -42.30
N SER A 172 7.75 26.64 -42.44
CA SER A 172 8.05 27.90 -43.13
C SER A 172 6.87 28.88 -43.07
N GLY A 173 7.23 30.16 -43.02
CA GLY A 173 6.39 31.28 -42.63
C GLY A 173 5.47 31.87 -43.70
N GLY A 174 4.55 32.72 -43.24
CA GLY A 174 4.17 33.95 -43.95
C GLY A 174 2.80 34.00 -44.67
N ALA A 175 1.72 34.24 -43.90
CA ALA A 175 0.42 34.87 -44.27
C ALA A 175 -0.48 34.18 -45.34
N PRO A 176 -1.83 34.33 -45.35
CA PRO A 176 -2.64 35.41 -44.80
C PRO A 176 -3.86 34.98 -43.95
N VAL A 177 -4.56 36.01 -43.45
CA VAL A 177 -5.84 36.01 -42.75
C VAL A 177 -6.85 34.98 -43.31
N ALA A 178 -7.21 33.98 -42.51
CA ALA A 178 -8.40 33.17 -42.72
C ALA A 178 -9.12 32.94 -41.38
N SER A 179 -10.39 33.31 -41.38
CA SER A 179 -11.33 33.35 -40.28
C SER A 179 -11.67 31.97 -39.70
N GLY A 180 -11.60 31.87 -38.36
CA GLY A 180 -12.56 31.09 -37.55
C GLY A 180 -12.24 29.62 -37.29
N VAL A 181 -11.27 29.33 -36.41
CA VAL A 181 -11.26 28.11 -35.56
C VAL A 181 -10.69 28.49 -34.17
N PRO A 182 -11.28 28.07 -33.03
CA PRO A 182 -10.80 28.43 -31.69
C PRO A 182 -9.40 27.87 -31.43
N GLY A 183 -8.51 28.70 -30.86
CA GLY A 183 -7.08 28.42 -30.72
C GLY A 183 -6.76 27.22 -29.82
N LYS A 184 -5.72 26.46 -30.21
CA LYS A 184 -5.13 25.39 -29.40
C LYS A 184 -4.60 25.96 -28.07
N THR A 185 -5.15 25.48 -26.95
CA THR A 185 -4.75 25.82 -25.58
C THR A 185 -3.50 25.03 -25.17
N LYS A 186 -2.32 25.52 -25.59
CA LYS A 186 -1.05 24.78 -25.42
C LYS A 186 -0.68 24.54 -23.96
N ALA A 187 -0.91 25.49 -23.05
CA ALA A 187 -0.54 25.31 -21.65
C ALA A 187 -1.55 24.43 -20.90
N LEU A 188 -2.85 24.57 -21.17
CA LEU A 188 -3.86 23.71 -20.55
C LEU A 188 -3.68 22.24 -20.95
N ASP A 189 -3.47 21.94 -22.22
CA ASP A 189 -3.33 20.53 -22.64
C ASP A 189 -2.01 19.90 -22.17
N GLN A 190 -0.99 20.71 -21.88
CA GLN A 190 0.30 20.23 -21.38
C GLN A 190 0.33 19.99 -19.86
N TYR A 191 -0.31 20.88 -19.09
CA TYR A 191 -0.22 20.87 -17.62
C TYR A 191 -1.53 20.46 -16.92
N THR A 192 -2.59 20.22 -17.68
CA THR A 192 -3.88 19.78 -17.14
C THR A 192 -4.45 18.59 -17.87
N GLU A 193 -5.29 17.84 -17.17
CA GLU A 193 -6.00 16.70 -17.70
C GLU A 193 -7.52 16.93 -17.67
N ASP A 194 -8.21 16.68 -18.79
CA ASP A 194 -9.66 16.87 -18.90
C ASP A 194 -10.45 15.70 -18.31
N LEU A 195 -10.96 15.89 -17.09
CA LEU A 195 -11.78 14.89 -16.40
C LEU A 195 -13.15 14.74 -17.04
N THR A 196 -13.73 15.82 -17.59
CA THR A 196 -15.02 15.76 -18.30
C THR A 196 -14.93 14.98 -19.61
N ALA A 197 -13.84 15.12 -20.37
CA ALA A 197 -13.59 14.33 -21.57
C ALA A 197 -13.32 12.86 -21.24
N LYS A 198 -12.58 12.57 -20.17
CA LYS A 198 -12.39 11.20 -19.67
C LYS A 198 -13.70 10.54 -19.25
N ALA A 199 -14.58 11.29 -18.57
CA ALA A 199 -15.92 10.82 -18.21
C ALA A 199 -16.75 10.48 -19.44
N ALA A 200 -16.79 11.37 -20.43
CA ALA A 200 -17.50 11.15 -21.70
C ALA A 200 -16.96 9.95 -22.49
N ALA A 201 -15.66 9.66 -22.39
CA ALA A 201 -15.01 8.49 -22.98
C ALA A 201 -15.19 7.19 -22.18
N GLY A 202 -15.91 7.21 -21.05
CA GLY A 202 -16.10 6.04 -20.18
C GLY A 202 -14.85 5.58 -19.42
N LYS A 203 -13.81 6.42 -19.37
CA LYS A 203 -12.53 6.08 -18.72
C LYS A 203 -12.52 6.31 -17.20
N ILE A 204 -13.51 7.03 -16.68
CA ILE A 204 -13.69 7.24 -15.23
C ILE A 204 -14.53 6.12 -14.64
N ASP A 205 -14.19 5.67 -13.43
CA ASP A 205 -14.91 4.62 -12.70
C ASP A 205 -16.24 5.16 -12.16
N PRO A 206 -17.30 4.35 -12.07
CA PRO A 206 -18.56 4.79 -11.49
C PRO A 206 -18.37 5.10 -10.00
N VAL A 207 -18.60 6.36 -9.62
CA VAL A 207 -18.44 6.83 -8.24
C VAL A 207 -19.75 6.62 -7.48
N LEU A 208 -19.82 5.53 -6.71
CA LEU A 208 -20.98 5.22 -5.87
C LEU A 208 -20.80 5.77 -4.45
N GLY A 209 -21.89 6.11 -3.76
CA GLY A 209 -21.86 6.44 -2.32
C GLY A 209 -21.31 7.83 -1.94
N ARG A 210 -20.98 8.70 -2.91
CA ARG A 210 -20.51 10.08 -2.71
C ARG A 210 -21.45 11.16 -3.28
N ASP A 211 -22.72 10.82 -3.47
CA ASP A 211 -23.72 11.72 -4.04
C ASP A 211 -23.93 13.02 -3.25
N PHE A 212 -23.80 12.95 -1.93
CA PHE A 212 -24.00 14.09 -1.04
C PHE A 212 -22.90 15.13 -1.24
N GLU A 213 -21.65 14.71 -1.23
CA GLU A 213 -20.48 15.56 -1.42
C GLU A 213 -20.45 16.15 -2.83
N VAL A 214 -20.79 15.36 -3.86
CA VAL A 214 -20.94 15.87 -5.24
C VAL A 214 -22.02 16.93 -5.32
N ARG A 215 -23.17 16.73 -4.64
CA ARG A 215 -24.24 17.74 -4.60
C ARG A 215 -23.79 19.01 -3.88
N GLN A 216 -23.01 18.89 -2.80
CA GLN A 216 -22.41 20.05 -2.13
C GLN A 216 -21.45 20.82 -3.06
N ILE A 217 -20.65 20.15 -3.87
CA ILE A 217 -19.79 20.80 -4.88
C ILE A 217 -20.64 21.61 -5.86
N VAL A 218 -21.70 21.02 -6.41
CA VAL A 218 -22.66 21.69 -7.32
C VAL A 218 -23.27 22.92 -6.65
N ASP A 219 -23.73 22.77 -5.41
CA ASP A 219 -24.35 23.84 -4.62
C ASP A 219 -23.38 24.97 -4.30
N ILE A 220 -22.08 24.68 -4.15
CA ILE A 220 -21.05 25.69 -3.87
C ILE A 220 -20.67 26.43 -5.16
N LEU A 221 -20.44 25.72 -6.26
CA LEU A 221 -20.02 26.29 -7.53
C LEU A 221 -21.07 27.24 -8.15
N THR A 222 -22.34 27.07 -7.80
CA THR A 222 -23.45 27.94 -8.24
C THR A 222 -23.61 29.21 -7.38
N ARG A 223 -22.89 29.35 -6.26
CA ARG A 223 -22.97 30.53 -5.38
C ARG A 223 -22.32 31.76 -6.00
N ARG A 224 -22.76 32.93 -5.55
CA ARG A 224 -22.16 34.24 -5.93
C ARG A 224 -20.89 34.58 -5.14
N ARG A 225 -20.74 34.06 -3.93
CA ARG A 225 -19.57 34.25 -3.04
C ARG A 225 -19.20 32.91 -2.42
N GLN A 226 -17.92 32.72 -2.08
CA GLN A 226 -17.39 31.43 -1.59
C GLN A 226 -17.75 30.27 -2.52
N ASN A 227 -17.53 30.47 -3.81
CA ASN A 227 -17.91 29.56 -4.88
C ASN A 227 -16.80 28.60 -5.31
N ASN A 228 -15.74 28.50 -4.50
CA ASN A 228 -14.65 27.55 -4.71
C ASN A 228 -14.74 26.49 -3.59
N PRO A 229 -15.13 25.25 -3.86
CA PRO A 229 -15.10 24.21 -2.84
C PRO A 229 -13.66 23.80 -2.52
N ILE A 230 -13.36 23.56 -1.25
CA ILE A 230 -12.13 22.89 -0.79
C ILE A 230 -12.49 21.61 -0.05
N LEU A 231 -12.09 20.48 -0.63
CA LEU A 231 -12.26 19.15 -0.11
C LEU A 231 -11.21 18.88 0.97
N THR A 232 -11.65 18.75 2.21
CA THR A 232 -10.77 18.44 3.35
C THR A 232 -11.07 17.05 3.88
N GLY A 233 -10.05 16.20 3.93
CA GLY A 233 -10.15 14.84 4.44
C GLY A 233 -8.78 14.17 4.48
N GLU A 234 -8.64 13.10 5.25
CA GLU A 234 -7.41 12.30 5.31
C GLU A 234 -7.03 11.73 3.92
N ALA A 235 -5.79 11.31 3.72
CA ALA A 235 -5.38 10.66 2.48
C ALA A 235 -6.15 9.33 2.28
N GLY A 236 -6.57 9.04 1.04
CA GLY A 236 -7.24 7.78 0.71
C GLY A 236 -8.76 7.74 0.90
N VAL A 237 -9.41 8.79 1.44
CA VAL A 237 -10.88 8.82 1.62
C VAL A 237 -11.68 8.99 0.31
N GLY A 238 -10.99 9.21 -0.81
CA GLY A 238 -11.61 9.37 -2.14
C GLY A 238 -11.92 10.82 -2.54
N LYS A 239 -11.09 11.80 -2.16
CA LYS A 239 -11.27 13.22 -2.54
C LYS A 239 -11.32 13.41 -4.07
N THR A 240 -10.39 12.78 -4.78
CA THR A 240 -10.35 12.79 -6.26
C THR A 240 -11.57 12.11 -6.86
N ALA A 241 -12.02 10.99 -6.28
CA ALA A 241 -13.23 10.30 -6.73
C ALA A 241 -14.48 11.19 -6.64
N VAL A 242 -14.60 12.07 -5.63
CA VAL A 242 -15.73 13.03 -5.58
C VAL A 242 -15.69 14.01 -6.77
N VAL A 243 -14.50 14.45 -7.19
CA VAL A 243 -14.35 15.35 -8.34
C VAL A 243 -14.62 14.63 -9.66
N GLU A 244 -14.16 13.39 -9.78
CA GLU A 244 -14.48 12.52 -10.91
C GLU A 244 -15.97 12.24 -11.02
N GLY A 245 -16.66 12.01 -9.89
CA GLY A 245 -18.11 11.86 -9.83
C GLY A 245 -18.86 13.13 -10.25
N PHE A 246 -18.31 14.30 -9.92
CA PHE A 246 -18.82 15.58 -10.43
C PHE A 246 -18.63 15.72 -11.94
N ALA A 247 -17.46 15.35 -12.49
CA ALA A 247 -17.21 15.35 -13.93
C ALA A 247 -18.15 14.37 -14.67
N LEU A 248 -18.44 13.20 -14.08
CA LEU A 248 -19.39 12.23 -14.61
C LEU A 248 -20.80 12.82 -14.70
N ARG A 249 -21.28 13.50 -13.64
CA ARG A 249 -22.58 14.20 -13.66
C ARG A 249 -22.67 15.27 -14.74
N ILE A 250 -21.59 16.05 -14.96
CA ILE A 250 -21.54 17.02 -16.06
C ILE A 250 -21.69 16.32 -17.41
N SER A 251 -20.93 15.24 -17.65
CA SER A 251 -20.98 14.49 -18.91
C SER A 251 -22.36 13.88 -19.21
N GLN A 252 -23.10 13.51 -18.16
CA GLN A 252 -24.46 12.97 -18.25
C GLN A 252 -25.54 14.06 -18.33
N GLY A 253 -25.19 15.34 -18.15
CA GLY A 253 -26.13 16.45 -18.10
C GLY A 253 -26.94 16.55 -16.80
N ASP A 254 -26.60 15.77 -15.76
CA ASP A 254 -27.22 15.76 -14.42
C ASP A 254 -26.65 16.89 -13.54
N VAL A 255 -26.67 18.11 -14.05
CA VAL A 255 -26.23 19.33 -13.35
C VAL A 255 -27.11 20.53 -13.73
N PRO A 256 -27.21 21.56 -12.87
CA PRO A 256 -27.93 22.79 -13.19
C PRO A 256 -27.41 23.47 -14.47
N ASP A 257 -28.27 24.21 -15.17
CA ASP A 257 -27.95 24.85 -16.46
C ASP A 257 -26.62 25.65 -16.48
N PRO A 258 -26.23 26.40 -15.42
CA PRO A 258 -24.95 27.10 -15.39
C PRO A 258 -23.70 26.21 -15.44
N LEU A 259 -23.85 24.90 -15.21
CA LEU A 259 -22.76 23.92 -15.12
C LEU A 259 -22.76 22.90 -16.26
N LYS A 260 -23.79 22.86 -17.12
CA LYS A 260 -23.90 21.87 -18.21
C LYS A 260 -22.77 21.98 -19.25
N ASN A 261 -22.35 23.20 -19.57
CA ASN A 261 -21.32 23.46 -20.59
C ASN A 261 -19.95 23.80 -19.98
N VAL A 262 -19.57 23.14 -18.88
CA VAL A 262 -18.33 23.41 -18.15
C VAL A 262 -17.35 22.26 -18.31
N SER A 263 -16.06 22.55 -18.49
CA SER A 263 -14.99 21.53 -18.50
C SER A 263 -14.30 21.49 -17.13
N VAL A 264 -14.08 20.29 -16.59
CA VAL A 264 -13.31 20.10 -15.35
C VAL A 264 -11.92 19.61 -15.73
N ARG A 265 -10.90 20.39 -15.35
CA ARG A 265 -9.50 20.15 -15.69
C ARG A 265 -8.66 19.96 -14.43
N SER A 266 -8.02 18.80 -14.27
CA SER A 266 -7.10 18.51 -13.16
C SER A 266 -5.73 19.10 -13.44
N LEU A 267 -5.15 19.85 -12.50
CA LEU A 267 -3.83 20.44 -12.61
C LEU A 267 -2.75 19.47 -12.11
N ASP A 268 -1.79 19.13 -12.96
CA ASP A 268 -0.63 18.31 -12.56
C ASP A 268 0.50 19.20 -12.07
N LEU A 269 0.66 19.25 -10.74
CA LEU A 269 1.73 20.02 -10.09
C LEU A 269 3.12 19.43 -10.37
N GLY A 270 3.23 18.13 -10.57
CA GLY A 270 4.48 17.45 -10.90
C GLY A 270 5.00 17.89 -12.26
N LEU A 271 4.13 17.98 -13.27
CA LEU A 271 4.49 18.49 -14.60
C LEU A 271 4.86 19.98 -14.58
N LEU A 272 4.20 20.78 -13.74
CA LEU A 272 4.54 22.20 -13.58
C LEU A 272 5.91 22.40 -12.92
N GLN A 273 6.24 21.59 -11.91
CA GLN A 273 7.52 21.65 -11.20
C GLN A 273 8.67 20.98 -11.96
N ALA A 274 8.37 19.96 -12.77
CA ALA A 274 9.36 19.25 -13.57
C ALA A 274 10.08 20.20 -14.53
N GLY A 275 11.40 20.34 -14.34
CA GLY A 275 12.26 21.18 -15.17
C GLY A 275 12.20 22.68 -14.86
N ALA A 276 11.39 23.14 -13.90
CA ALA A 276 11.37 24.54 -13.46
C ALA A 276 12.48 24.78 -12.41
N GLY A 277 13.73 24.87 -12.86
CA GLY A 277 14.89 25.07 -11.98
C GLY A 277 15.07 26.50 -11.46
N ILE A 278 14.34 27.47 -12.02
CA ILE A 278 14.44 28.90 -11.71
C ILE A 278 13.07 29.39 -11.23
N LYS A 279 13.03 30.07 -10.07
CA LYS A 279 11.83 30.54 -9.35
C LYS A 279 10.74 31.19 -10.24
N GLY A 280 11.13 31.90 -11.30
CA GLY A 280 10.19 32.58 -12.19
C GLY A 280 9.51 31.69 -13.24
N GLU A 281 10.08 30.54 -13.60
CA GLU A 281 9.57 29.71 -14.68
C GLU A 281 8.29 28.98 -14.27
N PHE A 282 8.27 28.43 -13.06
CA PHE A 282 7.06 27.83 -12.47
C PHE A 282 5.91 28.84 -12.39
N GLU A 283 6.20 30.04 -11.86
CA GLU A 283 5.23 31.14 -11.78
C GLU A 283 4.71 31.56 -13.15
N GLN A 284 5.59 31.60 -14.16
CA GLN A 284 5.23 31.93 -15.54
C GLN A 284 4.36 30.85 -16.19
N ARG A 285 4.66 29.56 -15.98
CA ARG A 285 3.85 28.43 -16.45
C ARG A 285 2.45 28.46 -15.82
N LEU A 286 2.37 28.62 -14.48
CA LEU A 286 1.10 28.71 -13.78
C LEU A 286 0.28 29.93 -14.22
N LYS A 287 0.94 31.08 -14.42
CA LYS A 287 0.28 32.27 -14.95
C LYS A 287 -0.27 32.03 -16.37
N GLY A 288 0.49 31.35 -17.22
CA GLY A 288 0.04 30.94 -18.55
C GLY A 288 -1.23 30.08 -18.49
N VAL A 289 -1.26 29.07 -17.61
CA VAL A 289 -2.46 28.25 -17.39
C VAL A 289 -3.64 29.11 -16.92
N ILE A 290 -3.44 30.01 -15.96
CA ILE A 290 -4.50 30.90 -15.45
C ILE A 290 -5.04 31.82 -16.56
N ASP A 291 -4.16 32.39 -17.39
CA ASP A 291 -4.55 33.29 -18.47
C ASP A 291 -5.30 32.53 -19.59
N GLU A 292 -4.91 31.30 -19.90
CA GLU A 292 -5.65 30.42 -20.83
C GLU A 292 -7.03 30.03 -20.28
N VAL A 293 -7.16 29.74 -18.98
CA VAL A 293 -8.48 29.49 -18.36
C VAL A 293 -9.41 30.70 -18.50
N LYS A 294 -8.88 31.91 -18.31
CA LYS A 294 -9.67 33.14 -18.46
C LYS A 294 -10.08 33.42 -19.89
N ALA A 295 -9.22 33.09 -20.85
CA ALA A 295 -9.46 33.32 -22.27
C ALA A 295 -10.36 32.25 -22.90
N SER A 296 -10.61 31.13 -22.19
CA SER A 296 -11.40 30.03 -22.72
C SER A 296 -12.87 30.42 -22.96
N PRO A 297 -13.43 30.16 -24.17
CA PRO A 297 -14.84 30.41 -24.46
C PRO A 297 -15.78 29.45 -23.70
N GLN A 298 -15.29 28.24 -23.40
CA GLN A 298 -15.98 27.30 -22.53
C GLN A 298 -15.50 27.52 -21.09
N PRO A 299 -16.37 27.74 -20.09
CA PRO A 299 -15.94 27.91 -18.72
C PRO A 299 -15.20 26.66 -18.22
N ILE A 300 -14.03 26.86 -17.62
CA ILE A 300 -13.19 25.80 -17.07
C ILE A 300 -13.21 25.89 -15.54
N ILE A 301 -13.42 24.74 -14.89
CA ILE A 301 -13.20 24.56 -13.46
C ILE A 301 -11.86 23.83 -13.29
N MET A 302 -10.95 24.44 -12.57
CA MET A 302 -9.65 23.85 -12.27
C MET A 302 -9.73 23.01 -10.99
N PHE A 303 -9.35 21.74 -11.07
CA PHE A 303 -9.12 20.91 -9.89
C PHE A 303 -7.64 20.95 -9.51
N ILE A 304 -7.34 21.23 -8.25
CA ILE A 304 -5.98 21.24 -7.69
C ILE A 304 -5.95 20.25 -6.55
N ASP A 305 -5.29 19.11 -6.78
CA ASP A 305 -4.99 18.18 -5.70
C ASP A 305 -3.81 18.70 -4.85
N GLU A 306 -3.77 18.30 -3.59
CA GLU A 306 -2.75 18.73 -2.62
C GLU A 306 -2.50 20.24 -2.61
N ALA A 307 -3.57 21.05 -2.62
CA ALA A 307 -3.50 22.49 -2.83
C ALA A 307 -2.63 23.26 -1.80
N HIS A 308 -2.27 22.64 -0.68
CA HIS A 308 -1.32 23.19 0.30
C HIS A 308 0.12 23.30 -0.23
N THR A 309 0.52 22.44 -1.16
CA THR A 309 1.85 22.47 -1.80
C THR A 309 2.10 23.81 -2.51
N MET A 310 1.03 24.42 -3.03
CA MET A 310 1.03 25.72 -3.70
C MET A 310 1.08 26.92 -2.74
N ILE A 311 0.79 26.71 -1.46
CA ILE A 311 0.51 27.79 -0.50
C ILE A 311 1.52 27.82 0.65
N GLY A 312 2.08 26.67 1.07
CA GLY A 312 2.93 26.66 2.26
C GLY A 312 3.78 25.43 2.57
N ALA A 313 3.98 24.49 1.64
CA ALA A 313 5.00 23.44 1.80
C ALA A 313 6.41 24.04 1.60
N GLY A 314 6.99 24.56 2.68
CA GLY A 314 8.20 25.37 2.66
C GLY A 314 9.49 24.63 2.32
N GLY A 315 10.26 25.20 1.39
CA GLY A 315 11.66 25.54 1.67
C GLY A 315 11.76 26.96 2.26
N ALA A 316 12.98 27.50 2.43
CA ALA A 316 13.24 28.80 3.05
C ALA A 316 12.30 29.91 2.51
N ALA A 317 11.95 30.88 3.38
CA ALA A 317 11.02 31.96 3.09
C ALA A 317 11.18 32.51 1.66
N GLY A 318 10.19 32.21 0.80
CA GLY A 318 10.14 32.67 -0.59
C GLY A 318 10.42 31.64 -1.68
N GLN A 319 10.46 30.32 -1.39
CA GLN A 319 10.76 29.30 -2.41
C GLN A 319 9.56 28.82 -3.25
N ASN A 320 8.30 28.99 -2.83
CA ASN A 320 7.09 28.65 -3.61
C ASN A 320 5.89 29.55 -3.22
N ASP A 321 5.75 30.76 -3.80
CA ASP A 321 4.65 31.69 -3.45
C ASP A 321 3.60 31.80 -4.57
N ALA A 322 3.11 30.64 -5.02
CA ALA A 322 2.05 30.56 -6.03
C ALA A 322 0.71 31.15 -5.53
N ALA A 323 0.54 31.21 -4.20
CA ALA A 323 -0.62 31.80 -3.55
C ALA A 323 -0.84 33.26 -3.98
N ASN A 324 0.22 34.04 -4.19
CA ASN A 324 0.11 35.43 -4.65
C ASN A 324 -0.43 35.57 -6.07
N LEU A 325 -0.25 34.56 -6.94
CA LEU A 325 -0.81 34.54 -8.29
C LEU A 325 -2.28 34.10 -8.29
N LEU A 326 -2.66 33.19 -7.40
CA LEU A 326 -4.03 32.67 -7.31
C LEU A 326 -4.98 33.65 -6.60
N LYS A 327 -4.53 34.34 -5.55
CA LYS A 327 -5.35 35.26 -4.74
C LYS A 327 -6.12 36.29 -5.59
N PRO A 328 -5.50 37.02 -6.54
CA PRO A 328 -6.22 38.00 -7.36
C PRO A 328 -7.25 37.36 -8.29
N ALA A 329 -6.92 36.22 -8.91
CA ALA A 329 -7.81 35.52 -9.85
C ALA A 329 -9.04 34.94 -9.13
N LEU A 330 -8.85 34.36 -7.95
CA LEU A 330 -9.92 33.87 -7.07
C LEU A 330 -10.77 35.01 -6.52
N ALA A 331 -10.16 36.15 -6.18
CA ALA A 331 -10.88 37.30 -5.61
C ALA A 331 -11.80 37.98 -6.62
N ARG A 332 -11.39 38.03 -7.90
CA ARG A 332 -12.20 38.60 -8.99
C ARG A 332 -13.23 37.61 -9.54
N GLY A 333 -13.21 36.34 -9.12
CA GLY A 333 -14.11 35.31 -9.63
C GLY A 333 -13.81 34.89 -11.06
N GLU A 334 -12.63 35.24 -11.57
CA GLU A 334 -12.13 34.89 -12.91
C GLU A 334 -11.67 33.43 -12.99
N LEU A 335 -11.34 32.83 -11.85
CA LEU A 335 -10.90 31.44 -11.73
C LEU A 335 -11.85 30.72 -10.78
N ARG A 336 -12.49 29.64 -11.26
CA ARG A 336 -13.25 28.70 -10.43
C ARG A 336 -12.38 27.48 -10.14
N THR A 337 -12.27 27.14 -8.87
CA THR A 337 -11.36 26.09 -8.42
C THR A 337 -12.04 25.13 -7.46
N ILE A 338 -11.80 23.84 -7.67
CA ILE A 338 -12.00 22.79 -6.66
C ILE A 338 -10.62 22.45 -6.12
N ALA A 339 -10.41 22.59 -4.81
CA ALA A 339 -9.13 22.25 -4.18
C ALA A 339 -9.29 21.00 -3.30
N ALA A 340 -8.26 20.18 -3.15
CA ALA A 340 -8.22 19.10 -2.17
C ALA A 340 -6.96 19.20 -1.29
N THR A 341 -7.10 18.91 0.01
CA THR A 341 -6.00 18.93 0.99
C THR A 341 -6.36 18.10 2.22
N THR A 342 -5.42 17.81 3.11
CA THR A 342 -5.73 17.23 4.43
C THR A 342 -6.26 18.29 5.38
N TRP A 343 -7.00 17.87 6.41
CA TRP A 343 -7.53 18.79 7.41
C TRP A 343 -6.42 19.54 8.17
N ALA A 344 -5.31 18.86 8.48
CA ALA A 344 -4.16 19.46 9.14
C ALA A 344 -3.52 20.58 8.29
N GLU A 345 -3.34 20.33 6.99
CA GLU A 345 -2.82 21.32 6.05
C GLU A 345 -3.78 22.50 5.86
N TYR A 346 -5.09 22.23 5.79
CA TYR A 346 -6.10 23.28 5.71
C TYR A 346 -5.99 24.27 6.88
N LYS A 347 -5.95 23.75 8.12
CA LYS A 347 -5.77 24.58 9.32
C LYS A 347 -4.44 25.35 9.30
N LYS A 348 -3.37 24.69 8.87
CA LYS A 348 -2.03 25.28 8.88
C LYS A 348 -1.84 26.39 7.84
N TYR A 349 -2.40 26.23 6.64
CA TYR A 349 -2.09 27.08 5.49
C TYR A 349 -3.27 27.90 4.96
N PHE A 350 -4.49 27.36 4.94
CA PHE A 350 -5.65 28.04 4.36
C PHE A 350 -6.43 28.85 5.40
N GLU A 351 -6.67 28.31 6.59
CA GLU A 351 -7.45 28.98 7.65
C GLU A 351 -6.73 30.22 8.19
N LYS A 352 -5.39 30.16 8.28
CA LYS A 352 -4.58 31.31 8.71
C LYS A 352 -4.56 32.46 7.71
N ASP A 353 -4.81 32.20 6.43
CA ASP A 353 -4.85 33.22 5.38
C ASP A 353 -6.29 33.72 5.16
N ALA A 354 -6.60 34.89 5.72
CA ALA A 354 -7.93 35.50 5.63
C ALA A 354 -8.40 35.78 4.19
N ALA A 355 -7.49 35.94 3.22
CA ALA A 355 -7.86 36.17 1.82
C ALA A 355 -8.35 34.88 1.16
N LEU A 356 -7.70 33.75 1.44
CA LEU A 356 -8.06 32.43 0.89
C LEU A 356 -9.28 31.85 1.60
N ALA A 357 -9.34 31.92 2.94
CA ALA A 357 -10.48 31.44 3.74
C ALA A 357 -11.82 32.08 3.34
N ARG A 358 -11.81 33.32 2.85
CA ARG A 358 -13.00 34.02 2.36
C ARG A 358 -13.45 33.61 0.94
N ARG A 359 -12.62 32.87 0.20
CA ARG A 359 -12.88 32.46 -1.20
C ARG A 359 -13.21 30.99 -1.33
N PHE A 360 -12.73 30.17 -0.39
CA PHE A 360 -13.03 28.75 -0.34
C PHE A 360 -14.18 28.44 0.64
N GLN A 361 -15.00 27.45 0.28
CA GLN A 361 -15.99 26.83 1.16
C GLN A 361 -15.53 25.40 1.46
N VAL A 362 -15.39 25.08 2.75
CA VAL A 362 -14.96 23.74 3.18
C VAL A 362 -16.06 22.73 2.94
N VAL A 363 -15.67 21.61 2.32
CA VAL A 363 -16.44 20.37 2.17
C VAL A 363 -15.65 19.28 2.87
N LYS A 364 -16.17 18.78 4.00
CA LYS A 364 -15.52 17.72 4.76
C LYS A 364 -15.82 16.38 4.12
N ILE A 365 -14.78 15.63 3.75
CA ILE A 365 -14.90 14.26 3.24
C ILE A 365 -14.37 13.33 4.32
N GLU A 366 -15.30 12.64 4.96
CA GLU A 366 -15.01 11.66 5.99
C GLU A 366 -14.79 10.27 5.37
N GLU A 367 -14.11 9.40 6.13
CA GLU A 367 -13.98 7.98 5.79
C GLU A 367 -15.41 7.39 5.66
N PRO A 368 -15.72 6.65 4.57
CA PRO A 368 -17.03 6.06 4.41
C PRO A 368 -17.25 4.94 5.45
N ASP A 369 -18.48 4.81 5.91
CA ASP A 369 -18.91 3.66 6.71
C ASP A 369 -18.81 2.36 5.90
N GLU A 370 -18.79 1.19 6.58
CA GLU A 370 -18.67 -0.10 5.89
C GLU A 370 -19.74 -0.30 4.79
N PRO A 371 -21.04 -0.01 5.00
CA PRO A 371 -22.04 -0.15 3.94
C PRO A 371 -21.76 0.71 2.70
N LYS A 372 -21.36 1.97 2.88
CA LYS A 372 -20.98 2.85 1.76
C LYS A 372 -19.71 2.38 1.08
N ALA A 373 -18.69 1.98 1.85
CA ALA A 373 -17.44 1.46 1.31
C ALA A 373 -17.68 0.18 0.48
N ILE A 374 -18.56 -0.73 0.91
CA ILE A 374 -18.96 -1.91 0.13
C ILE A 374 -19.63 -1.48 -1.18
N ALA A 375 -20.53 -0.50 -1.15
CA ALA A 375 -21.16 0.02 -2.36
C ALA A 375 -20.13 0.65 -3.33
N MET A 376 -19.14 1.39 -2.80
CA MET A 376 -18.02 1.93 -3.59
C MET A 376 -17.21 0.82 -4.26
N MET A 377 -16.83 -0.21 -3.50
CA MET A 377 -16.04 -1.33 -4.03
C MET A 377 -16.77 -2.11 -5.11
N ARG A 378 -18.10 -2.25 -5.01
CA ARG A 378 -18.93 -2.86 -6.08
C ARG A 378 -18.86 -2.08 -7.40
N GLY A 379 -18.71 -0.76 -7.35
CA GLY A 379 -18.55 0.06 -8.56
C GLY A 379 -17.23 -0.16 -9.28
N ILE A 380 -16.18 -0.54 -8.54
CA ILE A 380 -14.82 -0.72 -9.07
C ILE A 380 -14.59 -2.19 -9.51
N ALA A 381 -15.32 -3.13 -8.92
CA ALA A 381 -15.16 -4.56 -9.14
C ALA A 381 -15.20 -4.96 -10.63
N ASP A 382 -16.18 -4.48 -11.41
CA ASP A 382 -16.34 -4.85 -12.82
C ASP A 382 -15.10 -4.51 -13.68
N LYS A 383 -14.48 -3.35 -13.44
CA LYS A 383 -13.25 -2.95 -14.16
C LYS A 383 -12.03 -3.74 -13.69
N MET A 384 -11.94 -4.05 -12.40
CA MET A 384 -10.86 -4.91 -11.87
C MET A 384 -10.95 -6.33 -12.42
N GLU A 385 -12.16 -6.89 -12.51
CA GLU A 385 -12.39 -8.19 -13.17
C GLU A 385 -11.90 -8.18 -14.62
N GLY A 386 -12.23 -7.13 -15.37
CA GLY A 386 -11.77 -6.96 -16.75
C GLY A 386 -10.26 -6.79 -16.89
N HIS A 387 -9.61 -6.08 -15.97
CA HIS A 387 -8.17 -5.83 -16.00
C HIS A 387 -7.36 -7.10 -15.70
N HIS A 388 -7.73 -7.83 -14.65
CA HIS A 388 -7.02 -9.03 -14.20
C HIS A 388 -7.54 -10.32 -14.84
N ASN A 389 -8.65 -10.27 -15.58
CA ASN A 389 -9.31 -11.41 -16.21
C ASN A 389 -9.70 -12.52 -15.21
N VAL A 390 -10.12 -12.11 -14.01
CA VAL A 390 -10.60 -12.96 -12.91
C VAL A 390 -12.01 -12.56 -12.51
N ARG A 391 -12.74 -13.46 -11.85
CA ARG A 391 -14.07 -13.14 -11.28
C ARG A 391 -13.95 -12.85 -9.80
N ILE A 392 -14.69 -11.86 -9.30
CA ILE A 392 -14.73 -11.43 -7.91
C ILE A 392 -16.11 -11.74 -7.35
N LEU A 393 -16.18 -12.50 -6.27
CA LEU A 393 -17.44 -12.75 -5.57
C LEU A 393 -17.84 -11.57 -4.68
N ASP A 394 -19.15 -11.33 -4.49
CA ASP A 394 -19.62 -10.26 -3.60
C ASP A 394 -19.15 -10.46 -2.15
N GLU A 395 -19.01 -11.71 -1.70
CA GLU A 395 -18.43 -12.02 -0.38
C GLU A 395 -16.99 -11.49 -0.25
N ALA A 396 -16.19 -11.55 -1.32
CA ALA A 396 -14.82 -11.04 -1.32
C ALA A 396 -14.81 -9.52 -1.18
N ILE A 397 -15.76 -8.82 -1.80
CA ILE A 397 -15.91 -7.37 -1.65
C ILE A 397 -16.26 -7.01 -0.21
N VAL A 398 -17.24 -7.72 0.38
CA VAL A 398 -17.68 -7.49 1.76
C VAL A 398 -16.55 -7.76 2.75
N GLU A 399 -15.87 -8.90 2.61
CA GLU A 399 -14.74 -9.25 3.47
C GLU A 399 -13.55 -8.31 3.28
N CYS A 400 -13.28 -7.87 2.04
CA CYS A 400 -12.23 -6.91 1.76
C CYS A 400 -12.42 -5.62 2.53
N VAL A 401 -13.64 -5.07 2.57
CA VAL A 401 -13.94 -3.88 3.37
C VAL A 401 -13.79 -4.18 4.87
N LYS A 402 -14.44 -5.23 5.37
CA LYS A 402 -14.45 -5.55 6.81
C LYS A 402 -13.05 -5.85 7.36
N LEU A 403 -12.31 -6.73 6.70
CA LEU A 403 -10.98 -7.16 7.12
C LEU A 403 -9.97 -6.03 6.97
N SER A 404 -10.00 -5.25 5.88
CA SER A 404 -9.10 -4.11 5.73
C SER A 404 -9.41 -3.01 6.75
N HIS A 405 -10.68 -2.75 7.06
CA HIS A 405 -11.07 -1.78 8.09
C HIS A 405 -10.55 -2.19 9.48
N ARG A 406 -10.57 -3.49 9.79
CA ARG A 406 -10.15 -4.02 11.09
C ARG A 406 -8.62 -4.15 11.24
N TYR A 407 -7.95 -4.74 10.26
CA TYR A 407 -6.56 -5.17 10.40
C TYR A 407 -5.53 -4.21 9.78
N ILE A 408 -5.94 -3.35 8.84
CA ILE A 408 -5.05 -2.36 8.22
C ILE A 408 -5.27 -1.00 8.87
N THR A 409 -4.49 -0.74 9.93
CA THR A 409 -4.47 0.54 10.65
C THR A 409 -3.54 1.53 9.98
N GLY A 410 -3.92 2.81 9.89
CA GLY A 410 -3.09 3.88 9.31
C GLY A 410 -3.33 4.19 7.83
N ARG A 411 -4.27 3.48 7.18
CA ARG A 411 -4.84 3.82 5.87
C ARG A 411 -6.36 3.91 5.99
N GLN A 412 -6.99 4.66 5.07
CA GLN A 412 -8.44 4.92 5.12
C GLN A 412 -9.21 4.10 4.09
N LEU A 413 -10.48 3.81 4.38
CA LEU A 413 -11.45 3.37 3.38
C LEU A 413 -11.75 4.53 2.41
N PRO A 414 -12.00 4.25 1.12
CA PRO A 414 -11.96 2.93 0.47
C PRO A 414 -10.56 2.50 -0.02
N ASP A 415 -9.54 3.38 0.00
CA ASP A 415 -8.21 3.13 -0.58
C ASP A 415 -7.56 1.81 -0.13
N LYS A 416 -7.60 1.52 1.17
CA LYS A 416 -7.05 0.26 1.70
C LYS A 416 -7.76 -0.97 1.14
N SER A 417 -9.08 -0.92 0.96
CA SER A 417 -9.85 -2.03 0.39
C SER A 417 -9.60 -2.17 -1.10
N VAL A 418 -9.47 -1.07 -1.83
CA VAL A 418 -9.08 -1.10 -3.26
C VAL A 418 -7.72 -1.79 -3.42
N SER A 419 -6.74 -1.39 -2.61
CA SER A 419 -5.39 -1.96 -2.66
C SER A 419 -5.38 -3.47 -2.33
N VAL A 420 -6.16 -3.90 -1.34
CA VAL A 420 -6.26 -5.32 -0.96
C VAL A 420 -6.95 -6.13 -2.06
N LEU A 421 -8.07 -5.63 -2.60
CA LEU A 421 -8.80 -6.33 -3.65
C LEU A 421 -7.96 -6.44 -4.94
N ASP A 422 -7.25 -5.39 -5.31
CA ASP A 422 -6.34 -5.40 -6.47
C ASP A 422 -5.25 -6.46 -6.33
N THR A 423 -4.63 -6.52 -5.15
CA THR A 423 -3.61 -7.52 -4.84
C THR A 423 -4.18 -8.94 -4.83
N ALA A 424 -5.40 -9.12 -4.32
CA ALA A 424 -6.09 -10.41 -4.35
C ALA A 424 -6.39 -10.85 -5.79
N CYS A 425 -6.85 -9.92 -6.65
CA CYS A 425 -7.08 -10.18 -8.07
C CYS A 425 -5.79 -10.57 -8.79
N ALA A 426 -4.72 -9.80 -8.59
CA ALA A 426 -3.41 -10.08 -9.18
C ALA A 426 -2.86 -11.44 -8.73
N LYS A 427 -3.00 -11.78 -7.44
CA LYS A 427 -2.56 -13.07 -6.89
C LYS A 427 -3.32 -14.24 -7.51
N VAL A 428 -4.64 -14.15 -7.63
CA VAL A 428 -5.45 -15.19 -8.28
C VAL A 428 -5.12 -15.29 -9.76
N ALA A 429 -4.93 -14.17 -10.46
CA ALA A 429 -4.54 -14.16 -11.87
C ALA A 429 -3.18 -14.83 -12.10
N ILE A 430 -2.18 -14.53 -11.27
CA ILE A 430 -0.86 -15.18 -11.31
C ILE A 430 -0.99 -16.67 -10.97
N GLY A 431 -1.75 -17.03 -9.94
CA GLY A 431 -1.97 -18.43 -9.55
C GLY A 431 -2.65 -19.28 -10.63
N GLN A 432 -3.43 -18.66 -11.52
CA GLN A 432 -4.03 -19.34 -12.68
C GLN A 432 -3.05 -19.51 -13.85
N GLY A 433 -2.06 -18.61 -13.98
CA GLY A 433 -1.10 -18.60 -15.09
C GLY A 433 0.27 -19.24 -14.78
N ALA A 434 0.65 -19.35 -13.52
CA ALA A 434 1.96 -19.78 -13.07
C ALA A 434 1.93 -21.10 -12.28
N THR A 435 3.11 -21.68 -12.05
CA THR A 435 3.28 -22.82 -11.13
C THR A 435 3.04 -22.37 -9.69
N PRO A 436 2.27 -23.12 -8.87
CA PRO A 436 2.04 -22.78 -7.46
C PRO A 436 3.35 -22.73 -6.66
N ALA A 437 3.39 -21.85 -5.65
CA ALA A 437 4.57 -21.65 -4.81
C ALA A 437 5.07 -22.94 -4.13
N SER A 438 4.16 -23.78 -3.62
CA SER A 438 4.53 -25.06 -2.99
C SER A 438 5.21 -26.04 -3.96
N VAL A 439 4.78 -26.07 -5.22
CA VAL A 439 5.40 -26.88 -6.28
C VAL A 439 6.77 -26.34 -6.63
N GLU A 440 6.90 -25.01 -6.74
CA GLU A 440 8.18 -24.35 -7.01
C GLU A 440 9.18 -24.56 -5.86
N ASP A 441 8.74 -24.40 -4.61
CA ASP A 441 9.55 -24.58 -3.41
C ASP A 441 10.05 -26.02 -3.27
N ALA A 442 9.18 -27.02 -3.48
CA ALA A 442 9.57 -28.42 -3.49
C ALA A 442 10.59 -28.72 -4.61
N THR A 443 10.38 -28.15 -5.80
CA THR A 443 11.31 -28.29 -6.93
C THR A 443 12.68 -27.69 -6.61
N ARG A 444 12.72 -26.47 -6.04
CA ARG A 444 13.96 -25.80 -5.63
C ARG A 444 14.65 -26.57 -4.50
N ARG A 445 13.90 -27.12 -3.55
CA ARG A 445 14.44 -27.95 -2.47
C ARG A 445 15.12 -29.21 -3.01
N ILE A 446 14.51 -29.89 -3.98
CA ILE A 446 15.12 -31.04 -4.66
C ILE A 446 16.42 -30.63 -5.38
N GLN A 447 16.44 -29.47 -6.06
CA GLN A 447 17.64 -28.97 -6.73
C GLN A 447 18.79 -28.69 -5.74
N ASN A 448 18.47 -28.07 -4.60
CA ASN A 448 19.45 -27.80 -3.55
C ASN A 448 20.00 -29.09 -2.94
N LEU A 449 19.12 -30.02 -2.56
CA LEU A 449 19.51 -31.33 -2.02
C LEU A 449 20.35 -32.12 -3.02
N THR A 450 20.00 -32.08 -4.30
CA THR A 450 20.77 -32.75 -5.37
C THR A 450 22.17 -32.14 -5.49
N SER A 451 22.28 -30.81 -5.46
CA SER A 451 23.58 -30.12 -5.53
C SER A 451 24.47 -30.44 -4.31
N GLU A 452 23.87 -30.57 -3.12
CA GLU A 452 24.58 -30.97 -1.89
C GLU A 452 25.04 -32.43 -1.97
N ILE A 453 24.16 -33.35 -2.40
CA ILE A 453 24.50 -34.77 -2.62
C ILE A 453 25.65 -34.88 -3.63
N ASP A 454 25.56 -34.21 -4.79
CA ASP A 454 26.58 -34.26 -5.83
C ASP A 454 27.94 -33.74 -5.34
N SER A 455 27.93 -32.73 -4.46
CA SER A 455 29.16 -32.17 -3.88
C SER A 455 29.80 -33.15 -2.91
N LEU A 456 29.02 -33.73 -2.00
CA LEU A 456 29.49 -34.71 -1.02
C LEU A 456 29.95 -36.03 -1.69
N GLU A 457 29.27 -36.48 -2.75
CA GLU A 457 29.70 -37.65 -3.52
C GLU A 457 31.07 -37.43 -4.18
N ARG A 458 31.38 -36.20 -4.65
CA ARG A 458 32.71 -35.87 -5.17
C ARG A 458 33.79 -35.86 -4.08
N GLU A 459 33.48 -35.37 -2.89
CA GLU A 459 34.42 -35.36 -1.76
C GLU A 459 34.71 -36.78 -1.24
N MET A 460 33.71 -37.67 -1.26
CA MET A 460 33.90 -39.10 -0.97
C MET A 460 34.87 -39.78 -1.94
N VAL A 461 34.84 -39.41 -3.23
CA VAL A 461 35.83 -39.91 -4.21
C VAL A 461 37.25 -39.49 -3.84
N THR A 462 37.44 -38.35 -3.18
CA THR A 462 38.74 -37.87 -2.70
C THR A 462 39.15 -38.39 -1.31
N GLY A 463 38.33 -39.23 -0.67
CA GLY A 463 38.64 -39.93 0.58
C GLY A 463 38.04 -39.34 1.85
N ALA A 464 37.05 -38.44 1.74
CA ALA A 464 36.30 -37.94 2.90
C ALA A 464 35.16 -38.90 3.30
N GLU A 465 34.85 -39.02 4.60
CA GLU A 465 33.78 -39.88 5.12
C GLU A 465 32.46 -39.10 5.29
N HIS A 466 31.50 -39.30 4.38
CA HIS A 466 30.20 -38.63 4.39
C HIS A 466 28.99 -39.58 4.26
N GLU A 467 29.17 -40.89 4.45
CA GLU A 467 28.14 -41.91 4.20
C GLU A 467 26.82 -41.65 4.97
N ASP A 468 26.90 -41.38 6.27
CA ASP A 468 25.72 -41.14 7.11
C ASP A 468 24.92 -39.92 6.63
N ARG A 469 25.60 -38.80 6.35
CA ARG A 469 24.96 -37.57 5.86
C ARG A 469 24.35 -37.76 4.48
N LEU A 470 25.01 -38.54 3.61
CA LEU A 470 24.52 -38.85 2.27
C LEU A 470 23.22 -39.67 2.33
N THR A 471 23.12 -40.63 3.25
CA THR A 471 21.89 -41.42 3.44
C THR A 471 20.73 -40.55 3.93
N GLU A 472 20.98 -39.62 4.86
CA GLU A 472 19.98 -38.65 5.34
C GLU A 472 19.49 -37.71 4.23
N LEU A 473 20.41 -37.15 3.44
CA LEU A 473 20.07 -36.26 2.32
C LEU A 473 19.31 -36.99 1.21
N LYS A 474 19.70 -38.22 0.88
CA LYS A 474 19.00 -39.06 -0.11
C LYS A 474 17.59 -39.42 0.36
N ALA A 475 17.42 -39.73 1.66
CA ALA A 475 16.10 -39.95 2.25
C ALA A 475 15.23 -38.67 2.19
N SER A 476 15.79 -37.52 2.58
CA SER A 476 15.10 -36.22 2.53
C SER A 476 14.72 -35.82 1.11
N ARG A 477 15.57 -36.12 0.13
CA ARG A 477 15.29 -35.89 -1.29
C ARG A 477 14.14 -36.78 -1.78
N ALA A 478 14.16 -38.07 -1.46
CA ALA A 478 13.08 -38.99 -1.84
C ALA A 478 11.74 -38.56 -1.22
N GLU A 479 11.72 -38.14 0.05
CA GLU A 479 10.53 -37.59 0.70
C GLU A 479 10.00 -36.33 -0.01
N THR A 480 10.90 -35.41 -0.40
CA THR A 480 10.52 -34.19 -1.13
C THR A 480 10.04 -34.50 -2.56
N GLU A 481 10.61 -35.52 -3.23
CA GLU A 481 10.16 -35.99 -4.54
C GLU A 481 8.74 -36.60 -4.48
N ASP A 482 8.45 -37.38 -3.44
CA ASP A 482 7.11 -37.90 -3.18
C ASP A 482 6.10 -36.78 -2.88
N GLU A 483 6.51 -35.74 -2.14
CA GLU A 483 5.71 -34.55 -1.89
C GLU A 483 5.42 -33.78 -3.19
N LEU A 484 6.43 -33.55 -4.03
CA LEU A 484 6.28 -32.88 -5.32
C LEU A 484 5.31 -33.65 -6.24
N ALA A 485 5.38 -34.98 -6.26
CA ALA A 485 4.48 -35.81 -7.05
C ALA A 485 3.02 -35.62 -6.63
N LYS A 486 2.74 -35.63 -5.31
CA LYS A 486 1.39 -35.38 -4.77
C LYS A 486 0.89 -33.98 -5.10
N LEU A 487 1.72 -32.96 -4.89
CA LEU A 487 1.38 -31.56 -5.19
C LEU A 487 1.10 -31.35 -6.68
N THR A 488 1.89 -31.97 -7.56
CA THR A 488 1.71 -31.88 -9.01
C THR A 488 0.43 -32.57 -9.48
N GLU A 489 0.11 -33.73 -8.90
CA GLU A 489 -1.16 -34.43 -9.19
C GLU A 489 -2.37 -33.59 -8.75
N GLN A 490 -2.34 -33.05 -7.53
CA GLN A 490 -3.37 -32.16 -7.02
C GLN A 490 -3.53 -30.92 -7.92
N TRP A 491 -2.43 -30.26 -8.27
CA TRP A 491 -2.44 -29.06 -9.12
C TRP A 491 -3.08 -29.31 -10.50
N ASN A 492 -2.75 -30.45 -11.14
CA ASN A 492 -3.33 -30.79 -12.44
C ASN A 492 -4.84 -31.03 -12.35
N LYS A 493 -5.31 -31.73 -11.30
CA LYS A 493 -6.75 -31.95 -11.04
C LYS A 493 -7.48 -30.64 -10.78
N GLU A 494 -6.91 -29.77 -9.95
CA GLU A 494 -7.49 -28.45 -9.67
C GLU A 494 -7.57 -27.60 -10.94
N LYS A 495 -6.52 -27.58 -11.76
CA LYS A 495 -6.48 -26.82 -13.02
C LYS A 495 -7.59 -27.24 -13.98
N GLU A 496 -7.80 -28.54 -14.15
CA GLU A 496 -8.87 -29.07 -15.02
C GLU A 496 -10.26 -28.66 -14.51
N LEU A 497 -10.52 -28.83 -13.21
CA LEU A 497 -11.80 -28.47 -12.60
C LEU A 497 -12.07 -26.95 -12.68
N VAL A 498 -11.06 -26.12 -12.42
CA VAL A 498 -11.16 -24.65 -12.51
C VAL A 498 -11.49 -24.21 -13.94
N GLU A 499 -10.88 -24.82 -14.96
CA GLU A 499 -11.16 -24.51 -16.37
C GLU A 499 -12.60 -24.88 -16.75
N GLN A 500 -13.09 -26.04 -16.30
CA GLN A 500 -14.49 -26.45 -16.50
C GLN A 500 -15.48 -25.51 -15.81
N ILE A 501 -15.21 -25.13 -14.56
CA ILE A 501 -16.03 -24.18 -13.79
C ILE A 501 -16.08 -22.82 -14.49
N ARG A 502 -14.95 -22.31 -14.98
CA ARG A 502 -14.88 -21.04 -15.72
C ARG A 502 -15.74 -21.09 -16.97
N ASN A 503 -15.60 -22.14 -17.78
CA ASN A 503 -16.37 -22.32 -19.01
C ASN A 503 -17.89 -22.38 -18.75
N ILE A 504 -18.33 -23.08 -17.70
CA ILE A 504 -19.76 -23.14 -17.35
C ILE A 504 -20.27 -21.79 -16.85
N ARG A 505 -19.50 -21.06 -16.04
CA ARG A 505 -19.88 -19.71 -15.58
C ARG A 505 -20.04 -18.74 -16.73
N THR A 506 -19.10 -18.72 -17.67
CA THR A 506 -19.19 -17.86 -18.87
C THR A 506 -20.46 -18.17 -19.68
N LYS A 507 -20.80 -19.45 -19.86
CA LYS A 507 -22.05 -19.85 -20.54
C LYS A 507 -23.31 -19.38 -19.79
N LEU A 508 -23.33 -19.48 -18.47
CA LEU A 508 -24.46 -19.02 -17.64
C LEU A 508 -24.61 -17.49 -17.67
N GLU A 509 -23.51 -16.75 -17.71
CA GLU A 509 -23.50 -15.28 -17.77
C GLU A 509 -23.95 -14.76 -19.13
N MET A 510 -23.50 -15.37 -20.23
CA MET A 510 -23.97 -15.06 -21.58
C MET A 510 -25.48 -15.26 -21.71
N SER A 511 -26.01 -16.38 -21.20
CA SER A 511 -27.46 -16.65 -21.21
C SER A 511 -28.27 -15.62 -20.39
N ARG A 512 -27.70 -15.12 -19.28
CA ARG A 512 -28.35 -14.06 -18.48
C ARG A 512 -28.33 -12.70 -19.18
N HIS A 513 -27.25 -12.38 -19.91
CA HIS A 513 -27.17 -11.15 -20.68
C HIS A 513 -28.16 -11.14 -21.85
N GLU A 514 -28.31 -12.26 -22.55
CA GLU A 514 -29.31 -12.46 -23.60
C GLU A 514 -30.75 -12.33 -23.05
N GLY A 515 -31.02 -12.92 -21.87
CA GLY A 515 -32.31 -12.78 -21.18
C GLY A 515 -32.64 -11.34 -20.76
N LYS A 516 -31.67 -10.60 -20.19
CA LYS A 516 -31.86 -9.17 -19.85
C LYS A 516 -32.09 -8.30 -21.08
N LEU A 517 -31.43 -8.59 -22.22
CA LEU A 517 -31.67 -7.87 -23.47
C LEU A 517 -33.10 -8.12 -23.98
N ALA A 518 -33.56 -9.38 -23.93
CA ALA A 518 -34.91 -9.75 -24.30
C ALA A 518 -35.98 -9.11 -23.39
N ASP A 519 -35.75 -9.06 -22.08
CA ASP A 519 -36.65 -8.43 -21.12
C ASP A 519 -36.70 -6.90 -21.27
N LEU A 520 -35.58 -6.24 -21.60
CA LEU A 520 -35.53 -4.79 -21.87
C LEU A 520 -36.24 -4.42 -23.18
N VAL A 521 -36.14 -5.28 -24.21
CA VAL A 521 -36.87 -5.12 -25.49
C VAL A 521 -38.37 -5.40 -25.31
N ALA A 522 -38.74 -6.36 -24.46
CA ALA A 522 -40.14 -6.61 -24.10
C ALA A 522 -40.74 -5.48 -23.24
N ALA A 523 -39.96 -4.89 -22.33
CA ALA A 523 -40.39 -3.77 -21.49
C ALA A 523 -40.49 -2.42 -22.23
N SER A 524 -39.84 -2.28 -23.39
CA SER A 524 -39.94 -1.11 -24.28
C SER A 524 -40.97 -1.27 -25.40
N GLY A 525 -41.68 -2.40 -25.45
CA GLY A 525 -42.64 -2.77 -26.49
C GLY A 525 -44.08 -2.25 -26.31
N ASP A 526 -44.33 -1.24 -25.47
CA ASP A 526 -45.68 -0.72 -25.24
C ASP A 526 -45.74 0.82 -25.27
N ALA A 527 -45.32 1.41 -26.40
CA ALA A 527 -45.70 2.77 -26.81
C ALA A 527 -45.36 3.03 -28.29
N SER A 528 -46.27 2.67 -29.20
CA SER A 528 -46.76 3.53 -30.30
C SER A 528 -47.44 2.71 -31.41
N SER A 529 -48.75 2.53 -31.25
CA SER A 529 -49.67 2.32 -32.37
C SER A 529 -50.20 3.68 -32.85
N SER A 530 -49.48 4.35 -33.74
CA SER A 530 -50.08 5.26 -34.72
C SER A 530 -49.06 5.77 -35.74
N ALA A 531 -48.91 5.03 -36.85
CA ALA A 531 -48.82 5.60 -38.20
C ALA A 531 -48.65 4.46 -39.23
N SER A 532 -49.76 4.02 -39.83
CA SER A 532 -49.70 3.40 -41.15
C SER A 532 -50.17 4.41 -42.19
N ALA A 533 -49.34 4.71 -43.19
CA ALA A 533 -49.74 4.89 -44.59
C ALA A 533 -48.54 5.39 -45.41
N ALA A 534 -47.98 4.53 -46.27
CA ALA A 534 -47.81 4.76 -47.71
C ALA A 534 -46.84 3.71 -48.29
N ALA A 535 -47.35 2.92 -49.23
CA ALA A 535 -46.61 2.00 -50.07
C ALA A 535 -46.32 2.63 -51.45
N ALA A 536 -45.41 1.98 -52.20
CA ALA A 536 -45.07 2.10 -53.63
C ALA A 536 -44.16 3.31 -54.01
N THR A 537 -43.14 3.22 -54.88
CA THR A 537 -42.89 2.32 -56.04
C THR A 537 -41.46 2.48 -56.61
N ALA A 538 -41.04 1.48 -57.41
CA ALA A 538 -40.04 1.51 -58.53
C ALA A 538 -38.55 1.35 -58.16
N GLU A 539 -37.72 0.55 -58.85
CA GLU A 539 -37.86 -0.19 -60.12
C GLU A 539 -36.73 -1.24 -60.26
N THR A 540 -37.02 -2.26 -61.05
CA THR A 540 -36.15 -3.36 -61.52
C THR A 540 -35.16 -2.93 -62.60
N ASP A 541 -33.94 -3.48 -62.64
CA ASP A 541 -33.36 -3.90 -63.93
C ASP A 541 -32.35 -5.06 -63.79
N SER A 542 -32.23 -5.80 -64.88
CA SER A 542 -31.70 -7.13 -65.08
C SER A 542 -30.49 -7.13 -66.03
N THR A 543 -29.72 -8.23 -66.06
CA THR A 543 -28.87 -8.83 -67.14
C THR A 543 -27.49 -9.30 -66.60
N VAL A 544 -27.19 -10.60 -66.48
CA VAL A 544 -26.80 -11.68 -67.45
C VAL A 544 -25.29 -11.75 -67.77
N GLY A 545 -24.65 -12.86 -67.31
CA GLY A 545 -23.54 -13.63 -67.91
C GLY A 545 -22.10 -13.16 -67.64
N ASP A 546 -21.09 -14.02 -67.38
CA ASP A 546 -21.00 -15.46 -67.14
C ASP A 546 -19.56 -15.81 -66.66
N GLU A 547 -19.41 -16.90 -65.88
CA GLU A 547 -18.25 -17.83 -65.69
C GLU A 547 -16.77 -17.32 -65.61
N THR A 548 -15.84 -17.73 -64.72
CA THR A 548 -15.64 -18.89 -63.81
C THR A 548 -14.56 -18.54 -62.76
N GLY A 549 -14.61 -19.11 -61.53
CA GLY A 549 -13.41 -19.18 -60.66
C GLY A 549 -13.59 -19.41 -59.15
N GLY A 550 -14.16 -20.56 -58.73
CA GLY A 550 -13.89 -21.28 -57.46
C GLY A 550 -13.86 -20.57 -56.10
N ALA A 551 -14.91 -20.75 -55.28
CA ALA A 551 -14.80 -20.79 -53.82
C ALA A 551 -15.92 -21.67 -53.22
N ALA A 552 -15.55 -22.55 -52.31
CA ALA A 552 -16.39 -23.57 -51.70
C ALA A 552 -17.55 -22.98 -50.89
N ALA A 553 -18.71 -23.64 -50.97
CA ALA A 553 -19.93 -23.31 -50.26
C ALA A 553 -19.74 -23.42 -48.73
N ALA A 554 -19.90 -22.29 -48.03
CA ALA A 554 -20.12 -22.27 -46.59
C ALA A 554 -21.63 -22.36 -46.31
N THR A 555 -22.04 -23.43 -45.63
CA THR A 555 -23.37 -23.67 -45.11
C THR A 555 -23.79 -22.61 -44.09
N ALA A 556 -25.08 -22.25 -44.11
CA ALA A 556 -25.74 -21.35 -43.18
C ALA A 556 -25.52 -21.74 -41.70
N PRO A 557 -25.49 -20.78 -40.75
CA PRO A 557 -25.30 -21.09 -39.34
C PRO A 557 -26.56 -21.78 -38.77
N GLU A 558 -26.37 -22.97 -38.21
CA GLU A 558 -27.37 -23.69 -37.43
C GLU A 558 -27.87 -22.84 -36.25
N ALA A 559 -29.19 -22.84 -36.07
CA ALA A 559 -29.85 -22.28 -34.90
C ALA A 559 -29.35 -22.99 -33.61
N THR A 560 -28.72 -22.23 -32.73
CA THR A 560 -28.23 -22.67 -31.42
C THR A 560 -29.39 -23.15 -30.53
N LYS A 561 -29.27 -24.37 -30.02
CA LYS A 561 -30.19 -24.95 -29.03
C LYS A 561 -30.29 -24.06 -27.78
N PRO A 562 -31.46 -23.99 -27.11
CA PRO A 562 -31.59 -23.26 -25.85
C PRO A 562 -30.65 -23.86 -24.80
N ILE A 563 -29.82 -23.01 -24.22
CA ILE A 563 -28.91 -23.38 -23.13
C ILE A 563 -29.75 -23.81 -21.93
N ASP A 564 -29.64 -25.07 -21.51
CA ASP A 564 -30.32 -25.56 -20.30
C ASP A 564 -29.61 -25.00 -19.05
N THR A 565 -30.10 -23.85 -18.60
CA THR A 565 -29.55 -23.13 -17.45
C THR A 565 -29.68 -23.90 -16.13
N GLU A 566 -30.63 -24.83 -16.02
CA GLU A 566 -30.85 -25.62 -14.81
C GLU A 566 -29.83 -26.76 -14.73
N PHE A 567 -29.58 -27.44 -15.85
CA PHE A 567 -28.51 -28.41 -15.99
C PHE A 567 -27.12 -27.81 -15.70
N LEU A 568 -26.80 -26.65 -16.31
CA LEU A 568 -25.51 -25.99 -16.10
C LEU A 568 -25.31 -25.53 -14.65
N LYS A 569 -26.36 -25.10 -13.94
CA LYS A 569 -26.29 -24.78 -12.50
C LYS A 569 -26.06 -26.03 -11.66
N GLY A 570 -26.69 -27.16 -12.00
CA GLY A 570 -26.48 -28.44 -11.35
C GLY A 570 -25.04 -28.92 -11.51
N GLU A 571 -24.51 -28.84 -12.72
CA GLU A 571 -23.13 -29.22 -13.04
C GLU A 571 -22.10 -28.31 -12.37
N LEU A 572 -22.35 -27.00 -12.34
CA LEU A 572 -21.52 -26.04 -11.60
C LEU A 572 -21.47 -26.39 -10.10
N LYS A 573 -22.59 -26.80 -9.50
CA LYS A 573 -22.65 -27.23 -8.09
C LYS A 573 -21.83 -28.49 -7.86
N ARG A 574 -21.93 -29.48 -8.76
CA ARG A 574 -21.16 -30.73 -8.71
C ARG A 574 -19.66 -30.45 -8.76
N LEU A 575 -19.21 -29.67 -9.75
CA LEU A 575 -17.79 -29.33 -9.94
C LEU A 575 -17.22 -28.49 -8.80
N ASN A 576 -17.99 -27.54 -8.24
CA ASN A 576 -17.52 -26.79 -7.06
C ASN A 576 -17.36 -27.70 -5.83
N ALA A 577 -18.21 -28.72 -5.66
CA ALA A 577 -18.07 -29.68 -4.56
C ALA A 577 -16.84 -30.58 -4.76
N GLU A 578 -16.66 -31.09 -5.98
CA GLU A 578 -15.50 -31.89 -6.36
C GLU A 578 -14.18 -31.11 -6.21
N LEU A 579 -14.16 -29.84 -6.62
CA LEU A 579 -13.00 -28.95 -6.41
C LEU A 579 -12.70 -28.75 -4.93
N LYS A 580 -13.73 -28.56 -4.09
CA LYS A 580 -13.55 -28.38 -2.65
C LYS A 580 -12.96 -29.63 -1.98
N ASP A 581 -13.38 -30.82 -2.40
CA ASP A 581 -12.87 -32.08 -1.88
C ASP A 581 -11.40 -32.31 -2.28
N VAL A 582 -11.01 -31.89 -3.50
CA VAL A 582 -9.60 -31.97 -3.96
C VAL A 582 -8.71 -30.93 -3.26
N GLN A 583 -9.22 -29.72 -3.01
CA GLN A 583 -8.45 -28.62 -2.42
C GLN A 583 -8.16 -28.79 -0.93
N GLY A 584 -9.06 -29.44 -0.17
CA GLY A 584 -8.90 -29.61 1.27
C GLY A 584 -8.66 -28.28 2.01
N GLU A 585 -7.63 -28.22 2.86
CA GLU A 585 -7.26 -27.01 3.62
C GLU A 585 -6.27 -26.10 2.88
N ASN A 586 -5.58 -26.58 1.85
CA ASN A 586 -4.51 -25.87 1.14
C ASN A 586 -4.75 -25.86 -0.38
N PRO A 587 -5.58 -24.93 -0.89
CA PRO A 587 -5.85 -24.82 -2.32
C PRO A 587 -4.61 -24.34 -3.09
N LEU A 588 -4.25 -25.03 -4.18
CA LEU A 588 -3.12 -24.66 -5.04
C LEU A 588 -3.52 -23.67 -6.15
N MET A 589 -4.78 -23.73 -6.60
CA MET A 589 -5.35 -22.84 -7.60
C MET A 589 -6.76 -22.38 -7.22
N GLN A 590 -6.94 -21.06 -7.13
CA GLN A 590 -8.25 -20.46 -6.86
C GLN A 590 -9.02 -20.18 -8.17
N PRO A 591 -10.28 -20.63 -8.32
CA PRO A 591 -11.07 -20.34 -9.52
C PRO A 591 -11.51 -18.88 -9.61
N VAL A 592 -11.72 -18.24 -8.46
CA VAL A 592 -12.24 -16.88 -8.32
C VAL A 592 -11.66 -16.20 -7.08
N VAL A 593 -11.76 -14.88 -7.03
CA VAL A 593 -11.43 -14.11 -5.82
C VAL A 593 -12.55 -14.31 -4.81
N THR A 594 -12.22 -14.94 -3.70
CA THR A 594 -13.12 -15.22 -2.56
C THR A 594 -12.72 -14.38 -1.35
N GLY A 595 -13.52 -14.45 -0.29
CA GLY A 595 -13.13 -13.92 1.01
C GLY A 595 -11.80 -14.46 1.53
N GLN A 596 -11.53 -15.75 1.29
CA GLN A 596 -10.26 -16.40 1.64
C GLN A 596 -9.06 -15.76 0.92
N SER A 597 -9.20 -15.46 -0.38
CA SER A 597 -8.14 -14.81 -1.16
C SER A 597 -7.78 -13.43 -0.59
N VAL A 598 -8.79 -12.70 -0.10
CA VAL A 598 -8.63 -11.40 0.55
C VAL A 598 -7.95 -11.57 1.92
N ALA A 599 -8.39 -12.54 2.72
CA ALA A 599 -7.80 -12.84 4.02
C ALA A 599 -6.32 -13.22 3.90
N GLU A 600 -5.94 -14.00 2.89
CA GLU A 600 -4.54 -14.33 2.57
C GLU A 600 -3.67 -13.10 2.30
N VAL A 601 -4.18 -12.14 1.52
CA VAL A 601 -3.46 -10.88 1.22
C VAL A 601 -3.26 -10.07 2.50
N ILE A 602 -4.32 -9.92 3.31
CA ILE A 602 -4.25 -9.17 4.57
C ILE A 602 -3.32 -9.88 5.56
N SER A 603 -3.36 -11.21 5.64
CA SER A 603 -2.41 -12.00 6.42
C SER A 603 -0.97 -11.72 5.98
N GLY A 604 -0.69 -11.74 4.68
CA GLY A 604 0.63 -11.43 4.13
C GLY A 604 1.12 -10.01 4.46
N TRP A 605 0.21 -9.02 4.49
CA TRP A 605 0.58 -7.64 4.82
C TRP A 605 0.72 -7.38 6.32
N THR A 606 -0.08 -8.06 7.13
CA THR A 606 -0.20 -7.77 8.57
C THR A 606 0.58 -8.72 9.46
N GLY A 607 0.96 -9.89 8.93
CA GLY A 607 1.55 -11.01 9.66
C GLY A 607 0.55 -11.82 10.50
N ILE A 608 -0.76 -11.56 10.37
CA ILE A 608 -1.81 -12.23 11.17
C ILE A 608 -2.24 -13.51 10.44
N PRO A 609 -2.11 -14.72 11.03
CA PRO A 609 -2.45 -15.98 10.38
C PRO A 609 -3.89 -16.05 9.88
N ILE A 610 -4.10 -16.62 8.68
CA ILE A 610 -5.39 -16.73 7.98
C ILE A 610 -6.45 -17.48 8.80
N GLY A 611 -6.05 -18.56 9.49
CA GLY A 611 -6.94 -19.34 10.36
C GLY A 611 -7.69 -18.44 11.34
N LYS A 612 -7.01 -17.44 11.92
CA LYS A 612 -7.52 -16.51 12.95
C LYS A 612 -8.59 -15.51 12.48
N MET A 613 -9.10 -15.61 11.24
CA MET A 613 -10.06 -14.66 10.69
C MET A 613 -11.50 -15.21 10.66
N VAL A 614 -12.44 -14.33 11.04
CA VAL A 614 -13.93 -14.45 11.11
C VAL A 614 -14.51 -15.69 11.82
N ALA A 615 -14.28 -16.92 11.35
CA ALA A 615 -14.74 -18.14 12.02
C ALA A 615 -13.98 -18.39 13.34
N ASP A 616 -12.69 -18.07 13.34
CA ASP A 616 -11.86 -18.13 14.53
C ASP A 616 -12.14 -17.02 15.54
N GLU A 617 -12.81 -15.91 15.17
CA GLU A 617 -13.14 -14.87 16.16
C GLU A 617 -14.12 -15.38 17.19
N ILE A 618 -15.18 -16.08 16.75
CA ILE A 618 -16.18 -16.63 17.65
C ILE A 618 -15.53 -17.70 18.53
N ASN A 619 -14.72 -18.59 17.94
CA ASN A 619 -14.01 -19.62 18.69
C ASN A 619 -12.97 -19.02 19.66
N ALA A 620 -12.24 -17.97 19.26
CA ALA A 620 -11.28 -17.27 20.11
C ALA A 620 -11.97 -16.55 21.27
N VAL A 621 -13.15 -15.97 21.05
CA VAL A 621 -13.95 -15.33 22.11
C VAL A 621 -14.59 -16.37 23.03
N LEU A 622 -15.03 -17.51 22.50
CA LEU A 622 -15.57 -18.62 23.30
C LEU A 622 -14.49 -19.26 24.18
N ASN A 623 -13.31 -19.50 23.62
CA ASN A 623 -12.15 -20.12 24.28
C ASN A 623 -11.22 -19.09 24.96
N LEU A 624 -11.63 -17.82 25.03
CA LEU A 624 -10.77 -16.73 25.52
C LEU A 624 -10.23 -17.03 26.92
N SER A 625 -11.08 -17.53 27.83
CA SER A 625 -10.65 -17.82 29.19
C SER A 625 -9.58 -18.91 29.24
N SER A 626 -9.68 -19.96 28.42
CA SER A 626 -8.64 -21.00 28.39
C SER A 626 -7.33 -20.47 27.83
N THR A 627 -7.38 -19.67 26.75
CA THR A 627 -6.18 -19.08 26.15
C THR A 627 -5.49 -18.11 27.10
N LEU A 628 -6.27 -17.30 27.84
CA LEU A 628 -5.69 -16.39 28.83
C LEU A 628 -5.04 -17.15 30.01
N ARG A 629 -5.58 -18.30 30.43
CA ARG A 629 -5.03 -19.13 31.51
C ARG A 629 -3.66 -19.74 31.19
N GLU A 630 -3.35 -19.95 29.91
CA GLU A 630 -2.02 -20.41 29.48
C GLU A 630 -0.92 -19.39 29.82
N ARG A 631 -1.29 -18.09 29.88
CA ARG A 631 -0.35 -16.97 30.07
C ARG A 631 -0.45 -16.33 31.45
N VAL A 632 -1.66 -16.20 32.01
CA VAL A 632 -1.92 -15.60 33.32
C VAL A 632 -2.34 -16.67 34.32
N LEU A 633 -1.43 -17.03 35.22
CA LEU A 633 -1.60 -18.15 36.14
C LEU A 633 -2.18 -17.72 37.50
N GLY A 634 -3.07 -18.54 38.06
CA GLY A 634 -3.63 -18.35 39.41
C GLY A 634 -4.73 -17.30 39.53
N GLN A 635 -5.29 -16.84 38.40
CA GLN A 635 -6.30 -15.78 38.36
C GLN A 635 -7.56 -16.20 37.58
N ASP A 636 -7.95 -17.47 37.67
CA ASP A 636 -8.97 -18.08 36.81
C ASP A 636 -10.33 -17.37 36.91
N HIS A 637 -10.71 -16.92 38.12
CA HIS A 637 -11.94 -16.18 38.37
C HIS A 637 -11.93 -14.81 37.65
N ALA A 638 -10.80 -14.11 37.69
CA ALA A 638 -10.64 -12.81 37.04
C ALA A 638 -10.74 -12.94 35.51
N LEU A 639 -10.06 -13.95 34.95
CA LEU A 639 -10.07 -14.23 33.52
C LEU A 639 -11.46 -14.67 33.03
N GLU A 640 -12.20 -15.44 33.83
CA GLU A 640 -13.57 -15.84 33.52
C GLU A 640 -14.53 -14.64 33.53
N ALA A 641 -14.44 -13.77 34.55
CA ALA A 641 -15.25 -12.55 34.64
C ALA A 641 -15.02 -11.61 33.44
N ILE A 642 -13.76 -11.41 33.07
CA ILE A 642 -13.37 -10.62 31.88
C ILE A 642 -13.92 -11.28 30.61
N SER A 643 -13.69 -12.59 30.44
CA SER A 643 -14.11 -13.34 29.25
C SER A 643 -15.63 -13.33 29.09
N GLN A 644 -16.39 -13.54 30.17
CA GLN A 644 -17.85 -13.52 30.15
C GLN A 644 -18.39 -12.16 29.68
N ARG A 645 -17.81 -11.06 30.16
CA ARG A 645 -18.23 -9.72 29.76
C ARG A 645 -17.93 -9.45 28.28
N ILE A 646 -16.75 -9.86 27.81
CA ILE A 646 -16.35 -9.74 26.39
C ILE A 646 -17.27 -10.58 25.50
N ARG A 647 -17.58 -11.83 25.88
CA ARG A 647 -18.53 -12.70 25.17
C ARG A 647 -19.90 -12.03 25.04
N THR A 648 -20.41 -11.45 26.13
CA THR A 648 -21.71 -10.77 26.15
C THR A 648 -21.73 -9.57 25.20
N ALA A 649 -20.66 -8.77 25.20
CA ALA A 649 -20.55 -7.62 24.31
C ALA A 649 -20.42 -8.03 22.83
N ARG A 650 -19.61 -9.04 22.52
CA ARG A 650 -19.43 -9.59 21.16
C ARG A 650 -20.68 -10.26 20.62
N ALA A 651 -21.52 -10.82 21.49
CA ALA A 651 -22.84 -11.34 21.12
C ALA A 651 -23.88 -10.23 20.83
N GLY A 652 -23.52 -8.95 20.96
CA GLY A 652 -24.43 -7.82 20.73
C GLY A 652 -25.50 -7.66 21.82
N LEU A 653 -25.27 -8.22 23.02
CA LEU A 653 -26.22 -8.21 24.13
C LEU A 653 -25.99 -7.04 25.12
N THR A 654 -25.00 -6.19 24.87
CA THR A 654 -24.72 -4.97 25.65
C THR A 654 -25.14 -3.71 24.88
N ASP A 655 -25.15 -2.55 25.55
CA ASP A 655 -25.37 -1.26 24.89
C ASP A 655 -24.27 -1.01 23.84
N PRO A 656 -24.60 -0.88 22.54
CA PRO A 656 -23.62 -0.69 21.48
C PRO A 656 -22.89 0.66 21.55
N LYS A 657 -23.37 1.60 22.38
CA LYS A 657 -22.71 2.88 22.59
C LYS A 657 -21.58 2.80 23.61
N ARG A 658 -21.48 1.74 24.39
CA ARG A 658 -20.43 1.60 25.42
C ARG A 658 -19.23 0.82 24.87
N PRO A 659 -18.03 1.03 25.45
CA PRO A 659 -16.89 0.15 25.19
C PRO A 659 -17.24 -1.32 25.48
N ILE A 660 -16.55 -2.25 24.80
CA ILE A 660 -16.74 -3.71 24.94
C ILE A 660 -16.72 -4.15 26.40
N GLY A 661 -15.81 -3.58 27.18
CA GLY A 661 -15.74 -3.79 28.61
C GLY A 661 -14.82 -2.78 29.28
N VAL A 662 -15.17 -2.39 30.51
CA VAL A 662 -14.38 -1.48 31.34
C VAL A 662 -14.17 -2.15 32.70
N PHE A 663 -12.92 -2.48 33.02
CA PHE A 663 -12.57 -3.29 34.18
C PHE A 663 -11.57 -2.57 35.09
N LEU A 664 -11.73 -2.73 36.40
CA LEU A 664 -10.77 -2.31 37.40
C LEU A 664 -10.12 -3.53 38.03
N LEU A 665 -8.86 -3.80 37.66
CA LEU A 665 -8.05 -4.90 38.16
C LEU A 665 -7.36 -4.47 39.45
N VAL A 666 -7.79 -5.03 40.58
CA VAL A 666 -7.29 -4.67 41.91
C VAL A 666 -6.51 -5.82 42.52
N GLY A 667 -5.31 -5.57 43.03
CA GLY A 667 -4.52 -6.63 43.67
C GLY A 667 -3.12 -6.16 43.99
N THR A 668 -2.28 -7.05 44.49
CA THR A 668 -0.89 -6.74 44.85
C THR A 668 -0.03 -6.51 43.59
N SER A 669 1.20 -6.03 43.75
CA SER A 669 2.13 -5.86 42.63
C SER A 669 2.63 -7.21 42.10
N GLY A 670 2.76 -7.34 40.78
CA GLY A 670 3.35 -8.52 40.15
C GLY A 670 2.42 -9.75 40.01
N VAL A 671 1.12 -9.63 40.29
CA VAL A 671 0.14 -10.75 40.17
C VAL A 671 -0.42 -11.01 38.77
N GLY A 672 0.00 -10.23 37.76
CA GLY A 672 -0.41 -10.44 36.36
C GLY A 672 -1.48 -9.49 35.81
N LYS A 673 -1.77 -8.36 36.48
CA LYS A 673 -2.71 -7.33 35.99
C LYS A 673 -2.33 -6.80 34.60
N THR A 674 -1.08 -6.35 34.42
CA THR A 674 -0.54 -5.88 33.14
C THR A 674 -0.42 -7.01 32.11
N GLU A 675 -0.06 -8.22 32.55
CA GLU A 675 0.04 -9.39 31.67
C GLU A 675 -1.32 -9.78 31.08
N THR A 676 -2.41 -9.58 31.83
CA THR A 676 -3.78 -9.77 31.35
C THR A 676 -4.10 -8.85 30.17
N ALA A 677 -3.64 -7.59 30.23
CA ALA A 677 -3.83 -6.64 29.14
C ALA A 677 -3.08 -7.04 27.86
N LEU A 678 -1.83 -7.49 28.02
CA LEU A 678 -1.01 -8.01 26.91
C LEU A 678 -1.66 -9.25 26.28
N ALA A 679 -2.08 -10.21 27.10
CA ALA A 679 -2.70 -11.45 26.65
C ALA A 679 -4.03 -11.19 25.91
N LEU A 680 -4.82 -10.21 26.36
CA LEU A 680 -6.04 -9.76 25.67
C LEU A 680 -5.73 -9.09 24.32
N ALA A 681 -4.72 -8.23 24.27
CA ALA A 681 -4.31 -7.56 23.03
C ALA A 681 -3.86 -8.57 21.97
N GLU A 682 -3.08 -9.57 22.38
CA GLU A 682 -2.64 -10.66 21.52
C GLU A 682 -3.80 -11.53 21.03
N SER A 683 -4.67 -11.97 21.95
CA SER A 683 -5.75 -12.91 21.65
C SER A 683 -6.87 -12.31 20.81
N LEU A 684 -7.26 -11.06 21.06
CA LEU A 684 -8.44 -10.43 20.44
C LEU A 684 -8.13 -9.48 19.29
N TYR A 685 -6.95 -8.86 19.33
CA TYR A 685 -6.57 -7.82 18.38
C TYR A 685 -5.35 -8.19 17.54
N GLY A 686 -4.81 -9.40 17.68
CA GLY A 686 -3.76 -9.91 16.78
C GLY A 686 -2.37 -9.32 17.04
N GLY A 687 -2.08 -8.91 18.29
CA GLY A 687 -0.72 -8.66 18.75
C GLY A 687 -0.57 -7.57 19.81
N GLU A 688 0.56 -7.59 20.52
CA GLU A 688 0.89 -6.66 21.61
C GLU A 688 0.93 -5.19 21.15
N ARG A 689 1.18 -4.93 19.85
CA ARG A 689 1.12 -3.58 19.26
C ARG A 689 -0.25 -2.90 19.40
N ASN A 690 -1.31 -3.66 19.68
CA ASN A 690 -2.67 -3.14 19.88
C ASN A 690 -3.01 -2.90 21.36
N LEU A 691 -2.01 -2.98 22.24
CA LEU A 691 -2.07 -2.45 23.60
C LEU A 691 -1.66 -0.97 23.61
N ILE A 692 -2.55 -0.10 24.08
CA ILE A 692 -2.28 1.31 24.38
C ILE A 692 -2.10 1.40 25.89
N SER A 693 -0.86 1.50 26.36
CA SER A 693 -0.55 1.64 27.78
C SER A 693 -0.30 3.10 28.14
N ILE A 694 -0.97 3.58 29.19
CA ILE A 694 -0.77 4.91 29.75
C ILE A 694 -0.48 4.77 31.23
N ASN A 695 0.69 5.23 31.63
CA ASN A 695 1.09 5.26 33.03
C ASN A 695 0.45 6.47 33.73
N MET A 696 -0.48 6.23 34.67
CA MET A 696 -1.19 7.31 35.37
C MET A 696 -0.32 8.03 36.39
N SER A 697 0.83 7.46 36.78
CA SER A 697 1.80 8.14 37.62
C SER A 697 2.45 9.37 36.94
N GLU A 698 2.35 9.49 35.61
CA GLU A 698 2.77 10.70 34.87
C GLU A 698 1.70 11.82 34.89
N TYR A 699 0.47 11.51 35.31
CA TYR A 699 -0.69 12.41 35.24
C TYR A 699 -1.21 12.82 36.63
N GLN A 700 -0.30 13.08 37.56
CA GLN A 700 -0.65 13.48 38.95
C GLN A 700 -1.10 14.94 39.05
N GLU A 701 -0.72 15.78 38.08
CA GLU A 701 -0.98 17.22 38.09
C GLU A 701 -2.13 17.61 37.15
N ALA A 702 -2.97 18.57 37.54
CA ALA A 702 -4.15 18.98 36.78
C ALA A 702 -3.86 19.41 35.32
N HIS A 703 -2.69 20.00 35.05
CA HIS A 703 -2.35 20.48 33.71
C HIS A 703 -1.99 19.36 32.71
N THR A 704 -1.62 18.18 33.21
CA THR A 704 -1.29 16.99 32.39
C THR A 704 -2.52 16.39 31.71
N VAL A 705 -3.74 16.72 32.16
CA VAL A 705 -4.99 16.32 31.49
C VAL A 705 -5.01 16.78 30.03
N SER A 706 -4.43 17.95 29.75
CA SER A 706 -4.39 18.52 28.40
C SER A 706 -3.46 17.73 27.46
N SER A 707 -2.41 17.06 27.95
CA SER A 707 -1.58 16.21 27.07
C SER A 707 -2.30 14.91 26.69
N LEU A 708 -3.20 14.42 27.55
CA LEU A 708 -3.96 13.19 27.30
C LEU A 708 -5.09 13.38 26.29
N LYS A 709 -5.83 14.50 26.39
CA LYS A 709 -6.95 14.89 25.50
C LYS A 709 -6.51 15.74 24.28
N GLY A 710 -5.44 16.48 24.42
CA GLY A 710 -4.97 17.50 23.47
C GLY A 710 -5.19 18.91 24.00
N SER A 711 -4.24 19.81 23.72
CA SER A 711 -4.30 21.20 24.18
C SER A 711 -5.47 21.96 23.55
N PRO A 712 -6.23 22.76 24.32
CA PRO A 712 -7.31 23.58 23.78
C PRO A 712 -6.78 24.74 22.90
N PRO A 713 -7.66 25.39 22.10
CA PRO A 713 -7.28 26.51 21.26
C PRO A 713 -6.58 27.63 22.05
N GLY A 714 -5.38 28.01 21.60
CA GLY A 714 -4.59 29.09 22.22
C GLY A 714 -3.45 28.64 23.14
N TYR A 715 -3.29 27.34 23.38
CA TYR A 715 -2.19 26.76 24.17
C TYR A 715 -1.14 26.07 23.30
N VAL A 716 0.10 25.93 23.80
CA VAL A 716 1.18 25.20 23.11
C VAL A 716 0.77 23.74 22.93
N GLY A 717 0.97 23.19 21.72
CA GLY A 717 0.50 21.84 21.34
C GLY A 717 -0.92 21.81 20.74
N TYR A 718 -1.58 22.96 20.56
CA TYR A 718 -2.84 23.03 19.82
C TYR A 718 -2.63 22.59 18.35
N GLY A 719 -3.36 21.56 17.92
CA GLY A 719 -3.24 21.00 16.56
C GLY A 719 -2.65 19.58 16.50
N GLU A 720 -2.04 19.09 17.59
CA GLU A 720 -1.28 17.83 17.60
C GLU A 720 -2.04 16.62 18.16
N GLY A 721 -3.26 16.85 18.69
CA GLY A 721 -4.07 15.83 19.36
C GLY A 721 -3.47 15.39 20.70
N GLY A 722 -4.28 14.74 21.55
CA GLY A 722 -3.79 14.17 22.82
C GLY A 722 -3.19 12.77 22.65
N VAL A 723 -2.31 12.37 23.57
CA VAL A 723 -1.64 11.07 23.57
C VAL A 723 -2.64 9.91 23.49
N LEU A 724 -3.70 9.95 24.29
CA LEU A 724 -4.74 8.91 24.27
C LEU A 724 -5.61 9.02 23.01
N THR A 725 -6.11 10.22 22.73
CA THR A 725 -7.05 10.45 21.61
C THR A 725 -6.43 10.09 20.27
N GLU A 726 -5.15 10.37 20.06
CA GLU A 726 -4.42 10.01 18.85
C GLU A 726 -4.13 8.51 18.76
N ALA A 727 -3.76 7.89 19.88
CA ALA A 727 -3.48 6.45 19.93
C ALA A 727 -4.74 5.64 19.58
N VAL A 728 -5.88 5.99 20.17
CA VAL A 728 -7.16 5.32 19.92
C VAL A 728 -7.69 5.64 18.53
N ARG A 729 -7.55 6.88 18.04
CA ARG A 729 -7.93 7.22 16.65
C ARG A 729 -7.16 6.37 15.63
N LYS A 730 -5.86 6.16 15.84
CA LYS A 730 -5.04 5.32 14.96
C LYS A 730 -5.34 3.83 15.11
N LYS A 731 -5.79 3.40 16.29
CA LYS A 731 -6.05 2.00 16.66
C LYS A 731 -7.41 1.88 17.38
N PRO A 732 -8.53 1.98 16.66
CA PRO A 732 -9.87 1.91 17.25
C PRO A 732 -10.21 0.53 17.83
N TYR A 733 -9.51 -0.51 17.37
CA TYR A 733 -9.57 -1.87 17.90
C TYR A 733 -8.35 -2.14 18.78
N SER A 734 -8.45 -1.86 20.07
CA SER A 734 -7.30 -1.92 20.99
C SER A 734 -7.71 -2.24 22.42
N VAL A 735 -6.73 -2.68 23.21
CA VAL A 735 -6.82 -2.70 24.68
C VAL A 735 -6.20 -1.41 25.18
N VAL A 736 -6.95 -0.63 25.96
CA VAL A 736 -6.45 0.59 26.63
C VAL A 736 -6.17 0.25 28.08
N LEU A 737 -4.90 0.29 28.47
CA LEU A 737 -4.43 0.05 29.83
C LEU A 737 -4.10 1.38 30.52
N LEU A 738 -4.81 1.66 31.61
CA LEU A 738 -4.54 2.76 32.53
C LEU A 738 -3.87 2.19 33.77
N ASP A 739 -2.55 2.29 33.84
CA ASP A 739 -1.74 1.67 34.90
C ASP A 739 -1.63 2.60 36.12
N GLU A 740 -1.71 2.04 37.33
CA GLU A 740 -1.60 2.77 38.62
C GLU A 740 -2.62 3.92 38.78
N VAL A 741 -3.89 3.65 38.48
CA VAL A 741 -4.91 4.70 38.36
C VAL A 741 -5.21 5.46 39.65
N GLU A 742 -4.87 4.90 40.81
CA GLU A 742 -4.94 5.58 42.11
C GLU A 742 -3.98 6.78 42.24
N LYS A 743 -2.98 6.89 41.36
CA LYS A 743 -2.01 8.00 41.35
C LYS A 743 -2.48 9.17 40.47
N ALA A 744 -3.48 8.97 39.62
CA ALA A 744 -3.97 9.99 38.70
C ALA A 744 -4.61 11.17 39.42
N HIS A 745 -4.51 12.36 38.82
CA HIS A 745 -5.31 13.51 39.25
C HIS A 745 -6.82 13.22 39.07
N PRO A 746 -7.71 13.67 39.99
CA PRO A 746 -9.16 13.43 39.88
C PRO A 746 -9.78 13.89 38.56
N ASP A 747 -9.30 14.99 37.97
CA ASP A 747 -9.81 15.51 36.68
C ASP A 747 -9.52 14.56 35.51
N VAL A 748 -8.44 13.77 35.57
CA VAL A 748 -8.17 12.71 34.57
C VAL A 748 -9.27 11.67 34.63
N MET A 749 -9.72 11.30 35.82
CA MET A 749 -10.78 10.30 35.99
C MET A 749 -12.15 10.81 35.52
N GLU A 750 -12.43 12.10 35.70
CA GLU A 750 -13.67 12.71 35.21
C GLU A 750 -13.74 12.72 33.68
N LEU A 751 -12.61 12.89 32.99
CA LEU A 751 -12.52 12.79 31.53
C LEU A 751 -13.03 11.44 31.02
N PHE A 752 -12.69 10.35 31.73
CA PHE A 752 -13.07 9.00 31.32
C PHE A 752 -14.54 8.64 31.59
N PHE A 753 -15.28 9.42 32.39
CA PHE A 753 -16.71 9.14 32.61
C PHE A 753 -17.50 9.16 31.31
N GLN A 754 -17.19 10.09 30.41
CA GLN A 754 -17.83 10.16 29.10
C GLN A 754 -17.51 8.94 28.24
N VAL A 755 -16.26 8.46 28.32
CA VAL A 755 -15.81 7.27 27.59
C VAL A 755 -16.55 6.02 28.07
N PHE A 756 -16.69 5.84 29.38
CA PHE A 756 -17.34 4.66 29.95
C PHE A 756 -18.85 4.62 29.67
N ASP A 757 -19.50 5.78 29.64
CA ASP A 757 -20.96 5.87 29.43
C ASP A 757 -21.36 5.90 27.95
N LYS A 758 -20.61 6.63 27.12
CA LYS A 758 -20.97 6.93 25.72
C LYS A 758 -20.01 6.36 24.69
N GLY A 759 -18.90 5.76 25.10
CA GLY A 759 -17.90 5.19 24.20
C GLY A 759 -17.26 6.22 23.27
N VAL A 760 -17.32 7.51 23.60
CA VAL A 760 -16.74 8.59 22.80
C VAL A 760 -16.02 9.60 23.68
N LEU A 761 -14.91 10.13 23.17
CA LEU A 761 -14.17 11.24 23.79
C LEU A 761 -13.96 12.34 22.76
N GLU A 762 -14.28 13.57 23.14
CA GLU A 762 -13.92 14.72 22.31
C GLU A 762 -12.44 15.07 22.55
N ASP A 763 -11.66 15.35 21.52
CA ASP A 763 -10.28 15.82 21.68
C ASP A 763 -10.20 17.35 21.98
N GLY A 764 -9.00 17.90 22.13
CA GLY A 764 -8.79 19.34 22.33
C GLY A 764 -9.26 20.24 21.16
N GLU A 765 -9.56 19.66 20.00
CA GLU A 765 -10.02 20.36 18.80
C GLU A 765 -11.52 20.23 18.54
N GLY A 766 -12.23 19.43 19.34
CA GLY A 766 -13.64 19.15 19.14
C GLY A 766 -13.95 17.95 18.26
N ARG A 767 -12.96 17.08 17.96
CA ARG A 767 -13.18 15.85 17.19
C ARG A 767 -13.63 14.73 18.13
N GLU A 768 -14.69 14.02 17.76
CA GLU A 768 -15.13 12.84 18.50
C GLU A 768 -14.26 11.62 18.14
N ILE A 769 -13.69 10.99 19.16
CA ILE A 769 -12.89 9.76 19.08
C ILE A 769 -13.74 8.60 19.61
N ASP A 770 -13.82 7.51 18.84
CA ASP A 770 -14.63 6.34 19.17
C ASP A 770 -13.82 5.30 19.99
N PHE A 771 -14.40 4.87 21.11
CA PHE A 771 -13.88 3.87 22.06
C PHE A 771 -14.77 2.61 22.14
N LYS A 772 -15.85 2.51 21.35
CA LYS A 772 -16.82 1.39 21.42
C LYS A 772 -16.18 0.04 21.17
N ASN A 773 -15.14 -0.01 20.34
CA ASN A 773 -14.40 -1.22 19.99
C ASN A 773 -13.18 -1.50 20.90
N CYS A 774 -12.99 -0.68 21.94
CA CYS A 774 -11.90 -0.83 22.90
C CYS A 774 -12.31 -1.67 24.11
N ILE A 775 -11.35 -2.39 24.66
CA ILE A 775 -11.42 -2.94 26.02
C ILE A 775 -10.58 -2.02 26.91
N ILE A 776 -11.15 -1.51 27.98
CA ILE A 776 -10.46 -0.59 28.88
C ILE A 776 -10.16 -1.31 30.20
N LEU A 777 -8.89 -1.35 30.58
CA LEU A 777 -8.39 -1.96 31.80
C LEU A 777 -7.74 -0.88 32.66
N LEU A 778 -8.20 -0.76 33.89
CA LEU A 778 -7.61 0.08 34.92
C LEU A 778 -6.90 -0.85 35.90
N THR A 779 -5.64 -0.59 36.24
CA THR A 779 -4.96 -1.34 37.30
C THR A 779 -4.88 -0.49 38.55
N SER A 780 -4.99 -1.14 39.71
CA SER A 780 -4.77 -0.47 40.99
C SER A 780 -4.15 -1.38 42.03
N ASN A 781 -3.31 -0.80 42.90
CA ASN A 781 -2.75 -1.47 44.07
C ASN A 781 -3.53 -1.15 45.38
N VAL A 782 -4.68 -0.47 45.28
CA VAL A 782 -5.53 -0.17 46.43
C VAL A 782 -6.01 -1.47 47.09
N GLY A 783 -6.03 -1.53 48.42
CA GLY A 783 -6.48 -2.71 49.16
C GLY A 783 -5.47 -3.86 49.24
N THR A 784 -4.22 -3.68 48.78
CA THR A 784 -3.14 -4.69 48.83
C THR A 784 -3.01 -5.34 50.21
N ASP A 785 -2.93 -4.55 51.28
CA ASP A 785 -2.75 -5.07 52.65
C ASP A 785 -3.93 -5.92 53.12
N THR A 786 -5.14 -5.51 52.77
CA THR A 786 -6.39 -6.21 53.12
C THR A 786 -6.49 -7.52 52.35
N ILE A 787 -6.18 -7.50 51.05
CA ILE A 787 -6.13 -8.71 50.21
C ILE A 787 -5.09 -9.70 50.74
N MET A 788 -3.86 -9.25 51.03
CA MET A 788 -2.81 -10.11 51.57
C MET A 788 -3.21 -10.76 52.90
N LYS A 789 -3.83 -10.00 53.81
CA LYS A 789 -4.27 -10.53 55.11
C LYS A 789 -5.39 -11.57 54.98
N LEU A 790 -6.38 -11.30 54.13
CA LEU A 790 -7.51 -12.20 53.92
C LEU A 790 -7.12 -13.47 53.16
N CYS A 791 -6.08 -13.39 52.33
CA CYS A 791 -5.57 -14.50 51.54
C CYS A 791 -4.39 -15.23 52.20
N ALA A 792 -4.03 -14.88 53.44
CA ALA A 792 -2.90 -15.47 54.14
C ALA A 792 -3.12 -16.94 54.51
N ASP A 793 -4.37 -17.32 54.78
CA ASP A 793 -4.77 -18.70 55.08
C ASP A 793 -5.68 -19.23 53.96
N PRO A 794 -5.21 -20.22 53.16
CA PRO A 794 -5.98 -20.80 52.05
C PRO A 794 -7.34 -21.36 52.46
N ASP A 795 -7.49 -21.85 53.69
CA ASP A 795 -8.74 -22.48 54.16
C ASP A 795 -9.83 -21.45 54.49
N THR A 796 -9.45 -20.19 54.74
CA THR A 796 -10.38 -19.09 55.07
C THR A 796 -10.47 -18.04 53.98
N MET A 797 -9.85 -18.30 52.82
CA MET A 797 -9.80 -17.38 51.69
C MET A 797 -11.21 -17.05 51.19
N PRO A 798 -11.61 -15.76 51.16
CA PRO A 798 -12.91 -15.36 50.63
C PRO A 798 -13.02 -15.61 49.11
N ASP A 799 -14.26 -15.75 48.66
CA ASP A 799 -14.57 -15.70 47.23
C ASP A 799 -14.31 -14.29 46.64
N PRO A 800 -14.28 -14.14 45.31
CA PRO A 800 -13.95 -12.86 44.69
C PRO A 800 -14.88 -11.72 45.13
N ASP A 801 -16.17 -11.99 45.26
CA ASP A 801 -17.14 -10.99 45.71
C ASP A 801 -16.89 -10.57 47.17
N GLY A 802 -16.55 -11.52 48.04
CA GLY A 802 -16.14 -11.24 49.42
C GLY A 802 -14.88 -10.37 49.51
N ILE A 803 -13.90 -10.56 48.62
CA ILE A 803 -12.74 -9.67 48.53
C ILE A 803 -13.16 -8.26 48.12
N VAL A 804 -14.00 -8.13 47.08
CA VAL A 804 -14.47 -6.82 46.60
C VAL A 804 -15.24 -6.08 47.70
N GLU A 805 -16.06 -6.78 48.48
CA GLU A 805 -16.74 -6.18 49.64
C GLU A 805 -15.75 -5.73 50.73
N ALA A 806 -14.73 -6.54 51.01
CA ALA A 806 -13.74 -6.23 52.04
C ALA A 806 -12.87 -5.00 51.70
N ILE A 807 -12.47 -4.83 50.44
CA ILE A 807 -11.65 -3.69 49.97
C ILE A 807 -12.47 -2.45 49.58
N LYS A 808 -13.81 -2.55 49.64
CA LYS A 808 -14.73 -1.48 49.26
C LYS A 808 -14.50 -0.16 50.02
N PRO A 809 -14.18 -0.16 51.34
CA PRO A 809 -13.85 1.07 52.06
C PRO A 809 -12.62 1.78 51.47
N GLU A 810 -11.55 1.04 51.18
CA GLU A 810 -10.32 1.57 50.59
C GLU A 810 -10.56 2.08 49.16
N LEU A 811 -11.34 1.35 48.36
CA LEU A 811 -11.73 1.77 47.02
C LEU A 811 -12.55 3.07 47.03
N ASN A 812 -13.49 3.23 47.96
CA ASN A 812 -14.26 4.48 48.08
C ASN A 812 -13.44 5.66 48.60
N ALA A 813 -12.34 5.39 49.31
CA ALA A 813 -11.39 6.42 49.74
C ALA A 813 -10.52 6.91 48.57
N ALA A 814 -10.10 6.01 47.68
CA ALA A 814 -9.28 6.32 46.52
C ALA A 814 -10.10 6.84 45.32
N PHE A 815 -11.31 6.32 45.12
CA PHE A 815 -12.12 6.56 43.93
C PHE A 815 -13.52 7.05 44.28
N LYS A 816 -14.05 7.98 43.47
CA LYS A 816 -15.44 8.43 43.61
C LYS A 816 -16.40 7.26 43.33
N PRO A 817 -17.49 7.07 44.10
CA PRO A 817 -18.45 6.00 43.86
C PRO A 817 -19.05 5.99 42.45
N ALA A 818 -19.17 7.17 41.83
CA ALA A 818 -19.62 7.32 40.45
C ALA A 818 -18.71 6.59 39.44
N LEU A 819 -17.39 6.56 39.68
CA LEU A 819 -16.45 5.80 38.85
C LEU A 819 -16.71 4.30 39.04
N LEU A 820 -16.68 3.82 40.29
CA LEU A 820 -16.82 2.41 40.62
C LEU A 820 -18.12 1.80 40.08
N GLY A 821 -19.23 2.56 40.06
CA GLY A 821 -20.50 2.10 39.49
C GLY A 821 -20.52 1.90 37.98
N ARG A 822 -19.50 2.35 37.25
CA ARG A 822 -19.36 2.19 35.79
C ARG A 822 -18.40 1.06 35.39
N LEU A 823 -17.65 0.54 36.35
CA LEU A 823 -16.58 -0.42 36.15
C LEU A 823 -17.00 -1.79 36.68
N VAL A 824 -16.41 -2.84 36.11
CA VAL A 824 -16.40 -4.17 36.74
C VAL A 824 -15.13 -4.28 37.56
N THR A 825 -15.24 -4.29 38.89
CA THR A 825 -14.11 -4.51 39.79
C THR A 825 -13.76 -6.00 39.80
N VAL A 826 -12.50 -6.32 39.48
CA VAL A 826 -11.99 -7.69 39.40
C VAL A 826 -10.80 -7.80 40.36
N PRO A 827 -10.95 -8.50 41.50
CA PRO A 827 -9.87 -8.69 42.44
C PRO A 827 -8.88 -9.75 41.93
N TYR A 828 -7.60 -9.59 42.22
CA TYR A 828 -6.54 -10.56 41.93
C TYR A 828 -6.02 -11.14 43.23
N TYR A 829 -5.85 -12.46 43.27
CA TYR A 829 -5.29 -13.16 44.42
C TYR A 829 -3.76 -12.99 44.46
N PRO A 830 -3.15 -12.97 45.66
CA PRO A 830 -1.71 -13.12 45.80
C PRO A 830 -1.22 -14.43 45.16
N ILE A 831 -0.01 -14.42 44.63
CA ILE A 831 0.58 -15.60 43.99
C ILE A 831 0.99 -16.60 45.08
N SER A 832 0.45 -17.82 45.02
CA SER A 832 0.89 -18.93 45.88
C SER A 832 2.22 -19.53 45.40
N ASP A 833 2.91 -20.24 46.29
CA ASP A 833 4.18 -20.92 45.98
C ASP A 833 4.06 -21.88 44.79
N GLU A 834 2.93 -22.58 44.67
CA GLU A 834 2.68 -23.49 43.55
C GLU A 834 2.58 -22.75 42.22
N ILE A 835 1.84 -21.63 42.19
CA ILE A 835 1.73 -20.78 41.01
C ILE A 835 3.08 -20.14 40.68
N MET A 836 3.86 -19.72 41.69
CA MET A 836 5.20 -19.17 41.50
C MET A 836 6.12 -20.16 40.75
N ARG A 837 6.11 -21.44 41.14
CA ARG A 837 6.88 -22.49 40.45
C ARG A 837 6.46 -22.65 38.99
N LEU A 838 5.16 -22.60 38.70
CA LEU A 838 4.64 -22.65 37.33
C LEU A 838 5.09 -21.43 36.51
N ILE A 839 5.09 -20.23 37.09
CA ILE A 839 5.59 -19.01 36.44
C ILE A 839 7.08 -19.15 36.09
N ILE A 840 7.89 -19.68 37.01
CA ILE A 840 9.32 -19.90 36.78
C ILE A 840 9.53 -20.88 35.62
N ARG A 841 8.79 -22.01 35.58
CA ARG A 841 8.82 -22.97 34.47
C ARG A 841 8.48 -22.32 33.14
N LEU A 842 7.44 -21.47 33.12
CA LEU A 842 7.01 -20.75 31.91
C LEU A 842 8.11 -19.80 31.40
N GLN A 843 8.78 -19.07 32.29
CA GLN A 843 9.89 -18.18 31.92
C GLN A 843 11.13 -18.96 31.43
N LEU A 844 11.48 -20.07 32.08
CA LEU A 844 12.54 -20.96 31.62
C LEU A 844 12.21 -21.59 30.25
N GLY A 845 10.93 -21.87 29.98
CA GLY A 845 10.46 -22.30 28.66
C GLY A 845 10.69 -21.25 27.57
N LYS A 846 10.46 -19.96 27.88
CA LYS A 846 10.79 -18.86 26.95
C LYS A 846 12.29 -18.78 26.66
N ILE A 847 13.13 -19.02 27.66
CA ILE A 847 14.60 -19.08 27.50
C ILE A 847 15.00 -20.29 26.63
N LYS A 848 14.39 -21.45 26.88
CA LYS A 848 14.59 -22.68 26.10
C LYS A 848 14.34 -22.44 24.61
N ASN A 849 13.20 -21.84 24.27
CA ASN A 849 12.84 -21.57 22.88
C ASN A 849 13.86 -20.61 22.24
N ARG A 850 14.24 -19.53 22.94
CA ARG A 850 15.23 -18.57 22.43
C ARG A 850 16.60 -19.21 22.15
N ILE A 851 17.05 -20.16 22.98
CA ILE A 851 18.31 -20.86 22.77
C ILE A 851 18.21 -21.82 21.57
N ALA A 852 17.09 -22.52 21.42
CA ALA A 852 16.85 -23.39 20.28
C ALA A 852 16.82 -22.60 18.97
N ASP A 853 16.11 -21.46 18.94
CA ASP A 853 15.95 -20.63 17.75
C ASP A 853 17.27 -19.97 17.31
N ASN A 854 18.06 -19.45 18.27
CA ASN A 854 19.28 -18.70 17.95
C ASN A 854 20.52 -19.59 17.76
N HIS A 855 20.57 -20.75 18.42
CA HIS A 855 21.79 -21.57 18.47
C HIS A 855 21.56 -23.03 18.07
N GLY A 856 20.33 -23.46 17.81
CA GLY A 856 20.01 -24.87 17.53
C GLY A 856 20.29 -25.82 18.70
N ALA A 857 20.48 -25.29 19.92
CA ALA A 857 20.95 -26.04 21.08
C ALA A 857 19.79 -26.47 22.00
N GLN A 858 19.95 -27.62 22.64
CA GLN A 858 18.98 -28.10 23.62
C GLN A 858 19.20 -27.42 24.99
N PHE A 859 18.15 -26.82 25.55
CA PHE A 859 18.18 -26.27 26.91
C PHE A 859 17.42 -27.17 27.91
N SER A 860 18.05 -27.42 29.05
CA SER A 860 17.52 -28.25 30.15
C SER A 860 17.92 -27.67 31.51
N TYR A 861 17.19 -27.98 32.57
CA TYR A 861 17.49 -27.52 33.92
C TYR A 861 17.01 -28.52 34.98
N ASP A 862 17.61 -28.45 36.17
CA ASP A 862 17.18 -29.24 37.33
C ASP A 862 16.01 -28.60 38.08
N GLU A 863 15.21 -29.42 38.77
CA GLU A 863 14.09 -28.91 39.60
C GLU A 863 14.59 -28.02 40.75
N SER A 864 15.82 -28.23 41.21
CA SER A 864 16.48 -27.40 42.22
C SER A 864 16.64 -25.93 41.79
N VAL A 865 16.73 -25.67 40.47
CA VAL A 865 16.76 -24.30 39.91
C VAL A 865 15.45 -23.59 40.19
N ILE A 866 14.32 -24.29 40.02
CA ILE A 866 12.99 -23.73 40.28
C ILE A 866 12.84 -23.40 41.77
N GLU A 867 13.22 -24.32 42.64
CA GLU A 867 13.13 -24.11 44.10
C GLU A 867 14.00 -22.95 44.57
N THR A 868 15.22 -22.84 44.06
CA THR A 868 16.16 -21.76 44.43
C THR A 868 15.65 -20.40 43.95
N VAL A 869 15.14 -20.31 42.73
CA VAL A 869 14.54 -19.07 42.21
C VAL A 869 13.28 -18.70 43.00
N ALA A 870 12.43 -19.67 43.37
CA ALA A 870 11.23 -19.43 44.17
C ALA A 870 11.59 -18.88 45.56
N LYS A 871 12.58 -19.47 46.25
CA LYS A 871 13.06 -18.98 47.56
C LYS A 871 13.60 -17.56 47.50
N ARG A 872 14.33 -17.21 46.43
CA ARG A 872 14.84 -15.83 46.24
C ARG A 872 13.74 -14.82 45.94
N CYS A 873 12.57 -15.27 45.47
CA CYS A 873 11.44 -14.39 45.20
C CYS A 873 10.68 -13.98 46.47
N THR A 874 10.67 -14.80 47.52
CA THR A 874 9.95 -14.52 48.77
C THR A 874 10.60 -13.41 49.61
N ASP A 875 11.86 -13.05 49.34
CA ASP A 875 12.60 -12.04 50.12
C ASP A 875 12.30 -10.58 49.72
N VAL A 876 11.50 -10.35 48.66
CA VAL A 876 11.25 -9.00 48.11
C VAL A 876 9.77 -8.84 47.72
N ASP A 877 9.12 -7.75 48.16
CA ASP A 877 7.71 -7.37 47.94
C ASP A 877 7.24 -7.22 46.45
N SER A 878 7.98 -7.75 45.48
CA SER A 878 7.74 -7.55 44.05
C SER A 878 7.07 -8.73 43.31
N GLY A 879 6.68 -9.79 44.02
CA GLY A 879 5.93 -10.93 43.46
C GLY A 879 6.63 -11.60 42.26
N ALA A 880 5.87 -12.02 41.24
CA ALA A 880 6.44 -12.67 40.04
C ALA A 880 7.33 -11.75 39.18
N ARG A 881 7.31 -10.43 39.41
CA ARG A 881 8.22 -9.50 38.74
C ARG A 881 9.68 -9.79 39.11
N ASN A 882 9.93 -10.31 40.31
CA ASN A 882 11.27 -10.67 40.76
C ASN A 882 11.85 -11.87 39.99
N VAL A 883 11.00 -12.82 39.57
CA VAL A 883 11.43 -13.99 38.77
C VAL A 883 12.14 -13.51 37.50
N TYR A 884 11.55 -12.55 36.79
CA TYR A 884 12.16 -11.98 35.60
C TYR A 884 13.50 -11.30 35.89
N ASN A 885 13.59 -10.55 37.00
CA ASN A 885 14.82 -9.87 37.40
C ASN A 885 15.93 -10.85 37.77
N ILE A 886 15.63 -11.96 38.46
CA ILE A 886 16.62 -12.99 38.81
C ILE A 886 17.11 -13.71 37.56
N LEU A 887 16.19 -14.12 36.68
CA LEU A 887 16.56 -14.82 35.45
C LEU A 887 17.37 -13.90 34.50
N THR A 888 16.97 -12.64 34.34
CA THR A 888 17.61 -11.70 33.40
C THR A 888 18.84 -11.01 34.00
N GLY A 889 18.87 -10.81 35.31
CA GLY A 889 19.94 -10.11 36.02
C GLY A 889 21.04 -11.04 36.54
N THR A 890 20.79 -12.35 36.66
CA THR A 890 21.76 -13.31 37.19
C THR A 890 21.98 -14.48 36.24
N LEU A 891 20.94 -15.27 35.93
CA LEU A 891 21.09 -16.51 35.14
C LEU A 891 21.57 -16.24 33.70
N LEU A 892 20.88 -15.34 32.98
CA LEU A 892 21.21 -15.05 31.58
C LEU A 892 22.59 -14.38 31.40
N PRO A 893 23.00 -13.38 32.21
CA PRO A 893 24.32 -12.77 32.11
C PRO A 893 25.45 -13.78 32.32
N GLU A 894 25.38 -14.61 33.36
CA GLU A 894 26.40 -15.63 33.63
C GLU A 894 26.48 -16.66 32.50
N MET A 895 25.32 -17.16 32.04
CA MET A 895 25.25 -18.07 30.89
C MET A 895 25.80 -17.43 29.61
N SER A 896 25.56 -16.14 29.38
CA SER A 896 26.03 -15.44 28.17
C SER A 896 27.56 -15.37 28.09
N GLY A 897 28.24 -15.24 29.23
CA GLY A 897 29.71 -15.26 29.28
C GLY A 897 30.29 -16.60 28.82
N GLU A 898 29.71 -17.71 29.29
CA GLU A 898 30.15 -19.06 28.91
C GLU A 898 29.85 -19.37 27.44
N VAL A 899 28.66 -18.98 26.95
CA VAL A 899 28.30 -19.14 25.52
C VAL A 899 29.26 -18.36 24.62
N LEU A 900 29.55 -17.09 24.95
CA LEU A 900 30.48 -16.26 24.17
C LEU A 900 31.91 -16.80 24.18
N SER A 901 32.38 -17.34 25.31
CA SER A 901 33.72 -17.95 25.42
C SER A 901 33.88 -19.11 24.43
N ARG A 902 32.85 -19.95 24.27
CA ARG A 902 32.88 -21.09 23.34
C ARG A 902 32.69 -20.73 21.88
N MET A 903 31.86 -19.73 21.62
CA MET A 903 31.78 -19.16 20.27
C MET A 903 33.13 -18.57 19.84
N ALA A 904 33.88 -17.97 20.77
CA ALA A 904 35.24 -17.46 20.50
C ALA A 904 36.27 -18.57 20.26
N SER A 905 36.10 -19.77 20.84
CA SER A 905 36.96 -20.93 20.57
C SER A 905 36.53 -21.74 19.33
N GLY A 906 35.43 -21.39 18.67
CA GLY A 906 34.93 -22.06 17.47
C GLY A 906 34.20 -23.38 17.75
N GLU A 907 33.84 -23.64 19.01
CA GLU A 907 33.08 -24.83 19.42
C GLU A 907 31.58 -24.57 19.25
N GLY A 908 30.87 -25.50 18.59
CA GLY A 908 29.42 -25.40 18.40
C GLY A 908 28.64 -25.69 19.68
N LEU A 909 27.55 -24.96 19.92
CA LEU A 909 26.66 -25.14 21.07
C LEU A 909 25.65 -26.26 20.78
N LYS A 910 25.76 -27.42 21.44
CA LYS A 910 24.80 -28.52 21.29
C LYS A 910 23.78 -28.58 22.42
N ARG A 911 24.23 -28.38 23.67
CA ARG A 911 23.36 -28.42 24.85
C ARG A 911 23.80 -27.43 25.91
N VAL A 912 22.81 -26.85 26.58
CA VAL A 912 22.97 -26.04 27.78
C VAL A 912 22.13 -26.69 28.89
N HIS A 913 22.77 -27.04 29.99
CA HIS A 913 22.11 -27.56 31.17
C HIS A 913 22.42 -26.66 32.38
N VAL A 914 21.36 -26.24 33.08
CA VAL A 914 21.47 -25.37 34.26
C VAL A 914 21.17 -26.17 35.52
N SER A 915 22.09 -26.12 36.47
CA SER A 915 21.98 -26.75 37.79
C SER A 915 22.34 -25.74 38.89
N ILE A 916 22.28 -26.18 40.16
CA ILE A 916 22.65 -25.38 41.32
C ILE A 916 23.92 -25.97 41.95
N GLY A 917 24.96 -25.16 42.07
CA GLY A 917 26.23 -25.50 42.68
C GLY A 917 26.29 -25.20 44.19
N GLU A 918 27.48 -25.36 44.77
CA GLU A 918 27.71 -25.03 46.18
C GLU A 918 27.43 -23.53 46.44
N GLY A 919 26.71 -23.23 47.53
CA GLY A 919 26.32 -21.86 47.91
C GLY A 919 25.12 -21.29 47.15
N GLU A 920 24.25 -22.13 46.59
CA GLU A 920 23.05 -21.74 45.81
C GLU A 920 23.37 -20.96 44.51
N SER A 921 24.61 -20.99 44.04
CA SER A 921 25.00 -20.36 42.76
C SER A 921 24.51 -21.17 41.56
N PHE A 922 24.21 -20.50 40.44
CA PHE A 922 23.85 -21.19 39.20
C PHE A 922 25.10 -21.79 38.57
N THR A 923 25.02 -23.05 38.13
CA THR A 923 26.09 -23.75 37.42
C THR A 923 25.61 -24.15 36.03
N TYR A 924 26.51 -24.06 35.05
CA TYR A 924 26.19 -24.25 33.64
C TYR A 924 27.04 -25.36 33.05
N GLU A 925 26.41 -26.43 32.62
CA GLU A 925 27.03 -27.46 31.79
C GLU A 925 26.66 -27.20 30.34
N ILE A 926 27.60 -26.65 29.60
CA ILE A 926 27.47 -26.43 28.17
C ILE A 926 28.27 -27.52 27.45
N THR A 927 27.78 -28.04 26.32
CA THR A 927 28.48 -29.01 25.45
C THR A 927 28.26 -28.70 23.99
#